data_AF-A0A2H1V0L4-F1
#
_entry.id   AF-A0A2H1V0L4-F1
#
_cell.length_a   1.000
_cell.length_b   1.000
_cell.length_c   1.000
_cell.angle_alpha   90.00
_cell.angle_beta   90.00
_cell.angle_gamma   90.00
#
_symmetry.space_group_name_H-M   'P 1'
#
loop_
_entity.id
_entity.type
_entity.pdbx_description
1 polymer ?
#
loop_
_entity_poly.entity_id
_entity_poly.type
_entity_poly.pdbx_seq_one_letter_code
_entity_poly.pdbx_strand_id
1 'polypeptide(L)'
;MSAMRIGARAFTTHLLSKGQTGNSLVSRNISTTNISNMKFVQFTYKDDPKQIRAGYLEGDRVVDINKVDSKAPQTLLGLLNSEYVNKVSGYPSSKPQSVPLSDVTLKAPIHGVDKILCVALNYADHCKEQNLQEPKIPIIFSKFSSTIIGPNEAVKIRTHISKKVDWEVELAVIIGKTASSVKAADAYKYIFGYTVAQDISGRDWQKEANGGQFLLGKSQDTFCPIGPCIVSADEIGDPHTLDIKCSVNNEEKQNSNTCQLIHKIPDVIERISSIMTLLPGDIILTGTPGGVGMHRKPPQFLKPGDTITRQKGAMKFVQFIPSDTPHQLRVGYLYGDAVVDVCSYDINMPKTMLDILKADLVHSIMTAPTPNPKTIVPLSEVTLKAPIHGMDKILCIALNYADHCKEQNLAQPKVPVVFNKFASTIIGPNEAVRIRTQVTKKVDWEAELVVVIGKTASGVKAADAFNYVFGYTIAQDISGRDWQKDENGGQFLLGKSQDTFCPIGPWIVTTDEISDPHNLAIKCFLNTELKQDSNTENLIYKIPALIERLSTIITLLPGDLILTGTPGGVGVYRDPPEFLKPGDVITRAMKFVQFVKRENPNEIRVGYLRGAGVVEISCRDCAMPRTMLEILKHDVAEKIIHVPQNNPDVIPLNNVVLIAPITGVDKVLGVAYNYSDQCEELGAEEPRVPCFFSKFPSTIIGPNQAVRIRPVCEKAGWQLDLAVVIGKKASSVKADHAHKYIFGYTLAQDITERDWLLNQNGTQFLLGKSQDTFCPLGPYIMSADEAGNVDNLTMVCSVNGEVKQKSNTSQMIHKIPALIERISTVMTLYPGDIIMTGTPGGIGGARDPPEYLKPGDVIRSEIENIGILTTKVVQF
;
A
#
# COMPACT_ATOMS: atom_id res chain seq x y z
N MET A 1 49.93 3.21 7.25
CA MET A 1 51.41 3.31 7.18
C MET A 1 51.86 2.74 5.84
N SER A 2 52.84 3.36 5.18
CA SER A 2 53.55 2.86 3.96
C SER A 2 52.72 2.68 2.67
N ALA A 3 53.18 2.95 1.43
CA ALA A 3 54.15 3.93 0.88
C ALA A 3 54.12 3.90 -0.67
N MET A 4 54.31 5.04 -1.35
CA MET A 4 54.86 5.21 -2.74
C MET A 4 54.08 4.58 -3.94
N ARG A 5 54.23 4.98 -5.22
CA ARG A 5 55.15 5.85 -6.03
C ARG A 5 54.34 6.53 -7.17
N ILE A 6 54.55 7.80 -7.57
CA ILE A 6 55.44 8.33 -8.65
C ILE A 6 55.17 7.74 -10.07
N GLY A 7 54.98 8.48 -11.17
CA GLY A 7 54.90 9.96 -11.40
C GLY A 7 55.19 10.38 -12.89
N ALA A 8 55.24 11.71 -13.17
CA ALA A 8 55.86 12.38 -14.36
C ALA A 8 55.23 12.17 -15.78
N ARG A 9 55.33 13.05 -16.82
CA ARG A 9 55.98 14.38 -17.04
C ARG A 9 55.49 15.11 -18.34
N ALA A 10 55.53 16.46 -18.31
CA ALA A 10 55.97 17.42 -19.38
C ALA A 10 55.10 17.70 -20.67
N PHE A 11 55.18 18.81 -21.45
CA PHE A 11 55.82 20.17 -21.37
C PHE A 11 55.30 21.23 -22.42
N THR A 12 55.55 22.54 -22.17
CA THR A 12 55.74 23.74 -23.08
C THR A 12 54.74 24.27 -24.17
N THR A 13 54.34 25.56 -24.00
CA THR A 13 54.34 26.78 -24.91
C THR A 13 54.39 26.67 -26.45
N HIS A 14 53.88 27.60 -27.32
CA HIS A 14 53.65 29.07 -27.24
C HIS A 14 52.78 29.64 -28.42
N LEU A 15 52.33 30.92 -28.30
CA LEU A 15 52.10 31.96 -29.36
C LEU A 15 50.76 32.10 -30.16
N LEU A 16 50.57 33.30 -30.70
CA LEU A 16 49.31 33.96 -31.14
C LEU A 16 49.20 34.18 -32.67
N SER A 17 48.00 34.14 -33.26
CA SER A 17 47.60 35.08 -34.34
C SER A 17 46.07 35.18 -34.62
N LYS A 18 45.66 36.44 -34.86
CA LYS A 18 44.37 37.05 -35.28
C LYS A 18 43.31 36.22 -36.06
N GLY A 19 42.01 36.45 -35.77
CA GLY A 19 40.89 36.09 -36.67
C GLY A 19 39.45 36.33 -36.16
N GLN A 20 38.98 37.59 -36.18
CA GLN A 20 37.59 38.13 -36.17
C GLN A 20 36.36 37.40 -35.53
N THR A 21 35.55 38.23 -34.84
CA THR A 21 34.08 38.21 -34.65
C THR A 21 33.39 37.08 -33.85
N GLY A 22 32.66 37.48 -32.80
CA GLY A 22 31.63 36.68 -32.13
C GLY A 22 31.61 36.87 -30.61
N ASN A 23 30.52 37.43 -30.06
CA ASN A 23 30.28 37.43 -28.60
C ASN A 23 30.03 35.99 -28.14
N SER A 24 31.01 35.34 -27.50
CA SER A 24 30.77 34.05 -26.84
C SER A 24 30.24 34.26 -25.42
N LEU A 25 28.97 33.88 -25.23
CA LEU A 25 28.41 33.65 -23.90
C LEU A 25 29.25 32.58 -23.19
N VAL A 26 29.82 32.91 -22.03
CA VAL A 26 30.59 31.97 -21.22
C VAL A 26 29.62 30.94 -20.61
N SER A 27 29.56 29.75 -21.20
CA SER A 27 28.79 28.62 -20.67
C SER A 27 29.43 28.10 -19.37
N ARG A 28 28.98 28.64 -18.24
CA ARG A 28 29.27 28.03 -16.93
C ARG A 28 28.37 26.81 -16.75
N ASN A 29 28.91 25.62 -17.02
CA ASN A 29 28.28 24.35 -16.66
C ASN A 29 28.20 24.23 -15.13
N ILE A 30 27.08 24.67 -14.55
CA ILE A 30 26.78 24.54 -13.12
C ILE A 30 25.97 23.25 -12.91
N SER A 31 26.66 22.22 -12.43
CA SER A 31 26.08 20.96 -11.98
C SER A 31 25.08 21.21 -10.83
N THR A 32 23.89 20.63 -10.92
CA THR A 32 22.84 20.69 -9.87
C THR A 32 23.07 19.68 -8.73
N THR A 33 24.16 18.93 -8.76
CA THR A 33 24.46 17.77 -7.87
C THR A 33 24.65 18.07 -6.38
N ASN A 34 24.44 19.31 -5.92
CA ASN A 34 24.73 19.72 -4.54
C ASN A 34 23.48 20.06 -3.71
N ILE A 35 22.27 20.00 -4.26
CA ILE A 35 21.02 20.09 -3.47
C ILE A 35 20.48 18.67 -3.38
N SER A 36 20.72 17.98 -2.27
CA SER A 36 20.28 16.61 -2.05
C SER A 36 19.21 16.53 -0.96
N ASN A 37 18.03 16.00 -1.28
CA ASN A 37 16.92 15.71 -0.36
C ASN A 37 16.46 16.91 0.49
N MET A 38 15.86 17.94 -0.12
CA MET A 38 15.38 19.12 0.61
C MET A 38 13.92 19.50 0.32
N LYS A 39 13.19 19.83 1.39
CA LYS A 39 11.79 20.28 1.37
C LYS A 39 11.69 21.75 1.73
N PHE A 40 11.78 22.62 0.72
CA PHE A 40 11.78 24.07 0.87
C PHE A 40 10.40 24.60 1.26
N VAL A 41 10.37 25.53 2.22
CA VAL A 41 9.15 26.17 2.72
C VAL A 41 9.32 27.68 2.80
N GLN A 42 8.19 28.38 2.74
CA GLN A 42 8.08 29.74 3.26
C GLN A 42 7.15 29.74 4.45
N PHE A 43 7.44 30.57 5.43
CA PHE A 43 6.70 30.62 6.68
C PHE A 43 6.72 32.03 7.27
N THR A 44 5.81 32.30 8.19
CA THR A 44 5.87 33.44 9.12
C THR A 44 5.96 32.90 10.54
N TYR A 45 6.61 33.61 11.44
CA TYR A 45 6.51 33.28 12.85
C TYR A 45 5.09 33.59 13.38
N LYS A 46 4.66 32.92 14.46
CA LYS A 46 3.33 33.20 15.05
C LYS A 46 3.26 34.55 15.78
N ASP A 47 4.38 35.01 16.34
CA ASP A 47 4.55 36.32 16.98
C ASP A 47 4.89 37.44 15.98
N ASP A 48 5.51 37.13 14.84
CA ASP A 48 5.61 38.03 13.67
C ASP A 48 4.95 37.42 12.40
N PRO A 49 3.61 37.53 12.27
CA PRO A 49 2.87 37.01 11.12
C PRO A 49 3.02 37.85 9.84
N LYS A 50 3.78 38.95 9.87
CA LYS A 50 3.99 39.83 8.71
C LYS A 50 5.32 39.55 7.99
N GLN A 51 6.33 39.09 8.72
CA GLN A 51 7.63 38.75 8.14
C GLN A 51 7.60 37.34 7.53
N ILE A 52 7.55 37.27 6.20
CA ILE A 52 7.81 36.02 5.47
C ILE A 52 9.30 35.70 5.56
N ARG A 53 9.62 34.42 5.77
CA ARG A 53 10.97 33.86 5.84
C ARG A 53 11.03 32.60 4.99
N ALA A 54 12.22 32.28 4.51
CA ALA A 54 12.49 31.07 3.75
C ALA A 54 13.18 30.03 4.64
N GLY A 55 12.85 28.76 4.42
CA GLY A 55 13.40 27.66 5.19
C GLY A 55 13.37 26.34 4.44
N TYR A 56 13.82 25.29 5.11
CA TYR A 56 13.56 23.91 4.71
C TYR A 56 13.10 23.08 5.92
N LEU A 57 12.33 22.03 5.65
CA LEU A 57 11.85 21.09 6.65
C LEU A 57 12.93 20.05 6.97
N GLU A 58 13.08 19.77 8.26
CA GLU A 58 13.90 18.67 8.79
C GLU A 58 13.13 18.05 9.96
N GLY A 59 12.52 16.89 9.73
CA GLY A 59 11.58 16.29 10.68
C GLY A 59 10.36 17.19 10.93
N ASP A 60 10.10 17.50 12.20
CA ASP A 60 9.05 18.42 12.68
C ASP A 60 9.53 19.88 12.79
N ARG A 61 10.72 20.21 12.27
CA ARG A 61 11.35 21.53 12.40
C ARG A 61 11.45 22.25 11.07
N VAL A 62 11.43 23.57 11.15
CA VAL A 62 11.84 24.46 10.06
C VAL A 62 13.21 25.03 10.38
N VAL A 63 14.19 24.81 9.50
CA VAL A 63 15.46 25.54 9.54
C VAL A 63 15.26 26.89 8.86
N ASP A 64 15.47 27.96 9.61
CA ASP A 64 15.30 29.34 9.17
C ASP A 64 16.58 29.81 8.45
N ILE A 65 16.56 29.80 7.12
CA ILE A 65 17.72 30.14 6.28
C ILE A 65 18.24 31.55 6.62
N ASN A 66 17.34 32.47 6.98
CA ASN A 66 17.68 33.85 7.34
C ASN A 66 18.21 33.99 8.79
N LYS A 67 18.14 32.94 9.63
CA LYS A 67 18.92 32.81 10.88
C LYS A 67 20.27 32.14 10.66
N VAL A 68 20.43 31.34 9.61
CA VAL A 68 21.75 30.79 9.23
C VAL A 68 22.62 31.87 8.60
N ASP A 69 22.09 32.59 7.62
CA ASP A 69 22.74 33.72 6.96
C ASP A 69 21.75 34.89 6.83
N SER A 70 21.98 35.95 7.61
CA SER A 70 21.14 37.15 7.63
C SER A 70 21.16 37.95 6.32
N LYS A 71 22.07 37.64 5.39
CA LYS A 71 22.14 38.23 4.04
C LYS A 71 21.41 37.38 2.99
N ALA A 72 20.99 36.17 3.32
CA ALA A 72 20.18 35.36 2.42
C ALA A 72 18.81 36.05 2.18
N PRO A 73 18.27 36.02 0.95
CA PRO A 73 16.91 36.46 0.66
C PRO A 73 15.84 35.82 1.54
N GLN A 74 14.81 36.59 1.91
CA GLN A 74 13.72 36.16 2.81
C GLN A 74 12.61 35.35 2.12
N THR A 75 12.59 35.31 0.79
CA THR A 75 11.64 34.52 0.01
C THR A 75 12.36 33.45 -0.79
N LEU A 76 11.70 32.31 -1.05
CA LEU A 76 12.28 31.24 -1.87
C LEU A 76 12.51 31.71 -3.31
N LEU A 77 11.64 32.55 -3.85
CA LEU A 77 11.87 33.20 -5.15
C LEU A 77 13.15 34.05 -5.15
N GLY A 78 13.40 34.80 -4.06
CA GLY A 78 14.64 35.54 -3.88
C GLY A 78 15.86 34.62 -3.77
N LEU A 79 15.75 33.49 -3.07
CA LEU A 79 16.81 32.48 -3.00
C LEU A 79 17.13 31.91 -4.38
N LEU A 80 16.12 31.48 -5.14
CA LEU A 80 16.26 30.94 -6.50
C LEU A 80 16.93 31.91 -7.47
N ASN A 81 16.62 33.21 -7.35
CA ASN A 81 17.22 34.27 -8.17
C ASN A 81 18.57 34.78 -7.62
N SER A 82 19.24 34.02 -6.76
CA SER A 82 20.51 34.38 -6.15
C SER A 82 21.47 33.18 -6.05
N GLU A 83 22.75 33.44 -5.78
CA GLU A 83 23.72 32.36 -5.53
C GLU A 83 23.44 31.56 -4.24
N TYR A 84 22.52 32.03 -3.38
CA TYR A 84 22.21 31.38 -2.11
C TYR A 84 21.53 30.02 -2.27
N VAL A 85 20.76 29.79 -3.34
CA VAL A 85 20.11 28.48 -3.59
C VAL A 85 21.12 27.31 -3.56
N ASN A 86 22.34 27.53 -4.05
CA ASN A 86 23.41 26.53 -4.06
C ASN A 86 24.17 26.41 -2.73
N LYS A 87 23.90 27.30 -1.77
CA LYS A 87 24.54 27.33 -0.43
C LYS A 87 23.67 26.69 0.66
N VAL A 88 22.33 26.70 0.49
CA VAL A 88 21.38 26.19 1.51
C VAL A 88 21.68 24.73 1.88
N SER A 89 22.10 23.90 0.93
CA SER A 89 22.44 22.49 1.20
C SER A 89 23.64 22.26 2.12
N GLY A 90 24.48 23.29 2.33
CA GLY A 90 25.57 23.27 3.30
C GLY A 90 25.21 23.87 4.66
N TYR A 91 23.96 24.26 4.90
CA TYR A 91 23.56 24.92 6.15
C TYR A 91 23.28 23.85 7.25
N PRO A 92 23.93 23.95 8.43
CA PRO A 92 23.80 22.96 9.49
C PRO A 92 22.53 23.17 10.33
N SER A 93 21.97 22.09 10.88
CA SER A 93 20.75 22.13 11.68
C SER A 93 20.93 22.49 13.18
N SER A 94 22.13 22.93 13.58
CA SER A 94 22.46 23.25 14.97
C SER A 94 21.71 24.48 15.51
N LYS A 95 21.34 24.43 16.79
CA LYS A 95 20.69 25.56 17.50
C LYS A 95 21.55 26.83 17.44
N PRO A 96 20.95 28.03 17.29
CA PRO A 96 19.52 28.35 17.42
C PRO A 96 18.76 28.52 16.08
N GLN A 97 19.20 27.86 15.00
CA GLN A 97 18.72 28.14 13.64
C GLN A 97 17.45 27.38 13.23
N SER A 98 17.08 26.29 13.93
CA SER A 98 15.85 25.53 13.68
C SER A 98 14.77 25.76 14.73
N VAL A 99 13.52 25.90 14.30
CA VAL A 99 12.33 26.11 15.15
C VAL A 99 11.29 25.01 14.94
N PRO A 100 10.46 24.68 15.94
CA PRO A 100 9.35 23.75 15.75
C PRO A 100 8.38 24.23 14.65
N LEU A 101 7.87 23.32 13.83
CA LEU A 101 6.84 23.61 12.84
C LEU A 101 5.54 24.12 13.50
N SER A 102 5.30 23.74 14.76
CA SER A 102 4.21 24.26 15.60
C SER A 102 4.28 25.76 15.86
N ASP A 103 5.46 26.39 15.74
CA ASP A 103 5.68 27.77 16.19
C ASP A 103 5.60 28.78 15.02
N VAL A 104 5.40 28.25 13.81
CA VAL A 104 5.31 29.01 12.56
C VAL A 104 3.94 28.81 11.90
N THR A 105 3.66 29.61 10.89
CA THR A 105 2.56 29.41 9.95
C THR A 105 3.16 29.26 8.56
N LEU A 106 3.01 28.08 7.95
CA LEU A 106 3.43 27.86 6.57
C LEU A 106 2.65 28.79 5.63
N LYS A 107 3.35 29.29 4.61
CA LYS A 107 2.82 30.06 3.49
C LYS A 107 2.97 29.24 2.22
N ALA A 108 2.46 29.74 1.10
CA ALA A 108 2.76 29.18 -0.21
C ALA A 108 4.29 29.05 -0.35
N PRO A 109 4.85 27.87 -0.70
CA PRO A 109 6.30 27.65 -0.66
C PRO A 109 7.05 28.53 -1.65
N ILE A 110 6.37 29.08 -2.66
CA ILE A 110 6.84 30.18 -3.50
C ILE A 110 5.69 31.15 -3.77
N HIS A 111 5.98 32.44 -3.97
CA HIS A 111 4.99 33.46 -4.36
C HIS A 111 5.69 34.60 -5.12
N GLY A 112 4.92 35.48 -5.77
CA GLY A 112 5.46 36.62 -6.52
C GLY A 112 6.15 36.24 -7.83
N VAL A 113 5.80 35.08 -8.38
CA VAL A 113 6.39 34.50 -9.61
C VAL A 113 5.93 35.28 -10.85
N ASP A 114 6.71 35.21 -11.94
CA ASP A 114 6.35 35.89 -13.20
C ASP A 114 5.11 35.22 -13.83
N LYS A 115 5.09 33.89 -13.92
CA LYS A 115 3.96 33.15 -14.51
C LYS A 115 3.66 31.80 -13.87
N ILE A 116 2.36 31.50 -13.85
CA ILE A 116 1.80 30.17 -13.62
C ILE A 116 1.20 29.73 -14.94
N LEU A 117 1.76 28.69 -15.54
CA LEU A 117 1.27 28.07 -16.76
C LEU A 117 0.62 26.73 -16.40
N CYS A 118 -0.39 26.33 -17.15
CA CYS A 118 -1.20 25.13 -16.85
C CYS A 118 -1.48 24.36 -18.13
N VAL A 119 -1.50 23.03 -18.06
CA VAL A 119 -1.77 22.16 -19.21
C VAL A 119 -3.19 21.57 -19.13
N ALA A 120 -4.11 22.10 -19.94
CA ALA A 120 -5.48 21.59 -20.00
C ALA A 120 -5.54 20.23 -20.72
N LEU A 121 -6.43 19.35 -20.25
CA LEU A 121 -6.70 18.02 -20.81
C LEU A 121 -5.45 17.14 -20.94
N ASN A 122 -4.55 17.21 -19.96
CA ASN A 122 -3.27 16.47 -19.99
C ASN A 122 -3.30 15.11 -19.27
N TYR A 123 -4.46 14.61 -18.87
CA TYR A 123 -4.62 13.30 -18.23
C TYR A 123 -5.55 12.42 -19.06
N ALA A 124 -5.14 11.18 -19.33
CA ALA A 124 -5.92 10.22 -20.13
C ALA A 124 -7.26 9.87 -19.46
N ASP A 125 -7.27 9.65 -18.14
CA ASP A 125 -8.48 9.36 -17.37
C ASP A 125 -9.49 10.53 -17.34
N HIS A 126 -9.01 11.79 -17.33
CA HIS A 126 -9.84 12.99 -17.40
C HIS A 126 -10.40 13.22 -18.82
N CYS A 127 -9.65 12.87 -19.86
CA CYS A 127 -10.17 12.85 -21.24
C CYS A 127 -11.27 11.79 -21.38
N LYS A 128 -11.07 10.60 -20.82
CA LYS A 128 -12.05 9.50 -20.76
C LYS A 128 -13.31 9.89 -19.98
N GLU A 129 -13.19 10.55 -18.84
CA GLU A 129 -14.31 11.11 -18.05
C GLU A 129 -15.22 12.02 -18.89
N GLN A 130 -14.62 12.86 -19.73
CA GLN A 130 -15.34 13.81 -20.59
C GLN A 130 -15.78 13.23 -21.94
N ASN A 131 -15.39 12.00 -22.27
CA ASN A 131 -15.52 11.42 -23.61
C ASN A 131 -14.89 12.32 -24.70
N LEU A 132 -13.69 12.85 -24.43
CA LEU A 132 -12.90 13.67 -25.34
C LEU A 132 -11.69 12.89 -25.86
N GLN A 133 -11.29 13.19 -27.09
CA GLN A 133 -10.03 12.70 -27.64
C GLN A 133 -8.85 13.44 -26.99
N GLU A 134 -7.79 12.70 -26.65
CA GLU A 134 -6.55 13.25 -26.13
C GLU A 134 -5.95 14.31 -27.08
N PRO A 135 -5.54 15.50 -26.58
CA PRO A 135 -4.90 16.51 -27.40
C PRO A 135 -3.60 15.98 -28.03
N LYS A 136 -3.41 16.20 -29.34
CA LYS A 136 -2.13 15.91 -30.01
C LYS A 136 -1.01 16.89 -29.64
N ILE A 137 -1.39 18.04 -29.06
CA ILE A 137 -0.50 19.10 -28.61
C ILE A 137 -1.04 19.66 -27.28
N PRO A 138 -0.18 19.95 -26.28
CA PRO A 138 -0.64 20.41 -24.98
C PRO A 138 -1.27 21.81 -25.11
N ILE A 139 -2.45 21.94 -24.51
CA ILE A 139 -3.24 23.17 -24.49
C ILE A 139 -2.79 23.98 -23.28
N ILE A 140 -1.99 25.02 -23.52
CA ILE A 140 -1.43 25.86 -22.46
C ILE A 140 -2.37 27.03 -22.17
N PHE A 141 -2.70 27.23 -20.90
CA PHE A 141 -3.31 28.46 -20.37
C PHE A 141 -2.50 28.96 -19.16
N SER A 142 -2.95 30.03 -18.51
CA SER A 142 -2.26 30.62 -17.36
C SER A 142 -3.18 30.98 -16.19
N LYS A 143 -2.56 31.11 -15.01
CA LYS A 143 -3.11 31.77 -13.82
C LYS A 143 -2.21 32.95 -13.44
N PHE A 144 -2.76 33.96 -12.77
CA PHE A 144 -1.97 35.07 -12.24
C PHE A 144 -1.31 34.72 -10.90
N SER A 145 -0.11 35.25 -10.61
CA SER A 145 0.55 35.03 -9.31
C SER A 145 -0.24 35.55 -8.11
N SER A 146 -1.21 36.45 -8.30
CA SER A 146 -2.14 36.90 -7.25
C SER A 146 -3.13 35.83 -6.78
N THR A 147 -3.25 34.72 -7.52
CA THR A 147 -4.12 33.59 -7.16
C THR A 147 -3.50 32.62 -6.17
N ILE A 148 -2.17 32.73 -5.95
CA ILE A 148 -1.40 31.86 -5.06
C ILE A 148 -1.82 32.07 -3.61
N ILE A 149 -2.14 30.97 -2.91
CA ILE A 149 -2.28 30.93 -1.45
C ILE A 149 -1.59 29.69 -0.85
N GLY A 150 -1.23 29.78 0.42
CA GLY A 150 -0.52 28.72 1.13
C GLY A 150 -1.38 27.53 1.58
N PRO A 151 -0.73 26.48 2.13
CA PRO A 151 -1.43 25.39 2.78
C PRO A 151 -2.28 25.93 3.95
N ASN A 152 -3.51 25.43 4.07
CA ASN A 152 -4.51 25.86 5.07
C ASN A 152 -5.01 27.31 4.94
N GLU A 153 -4.61 28.07 3.93
CA GLU A 153 -5.24 29.35 3.61
C GLU A 153 -6.58 29.11 2.90
N ALA A 154 -7.56 30.01 3.13
CA ALA A 154 -8.92 29.81 2.64
C ALA A 154 -9.08 30.19 1.15
N VAL A 155 -9.62 29.26 0.35
CA VAL A 155 -10.16 29.56 -0.99
C VAL A 155 -11.42 30.42 -0.85
N LYS A 156 -11.36 31.65 -1.33
CA LYS A 156 -12.40 32.68 -1.20
C LYS A 156 -13.35 32.66 -2.39
N ILE A 157 -14.35 31.80 -2.32
CA ILE A 157 -15.43 31.76 -3.31
C ILE A 157 -16.25 33.05 -3.22
N ARG A 158 -16.19 33.90 -4.26
CA ARG A 158 -17.06 35.07 -4.42
C ARG A 158 -18.45 34.59 -4.85
N THR A 159 -19.26 34.13 -3.89
CA THR A 159 -20.56 33.46 -4.12
C THR A 159 -21.62 34.30 -4.84
N HIS A 160 -21.43 35.61 -4.98
CA HIS A 160 -22.27 36.49 -5.81
C HIS A 160 -21.81 36.59 -7.27
N ILE A 161 -20.61 36.07 -7.59
CA ILE A 161 -19.98 36.07 -8.91
C ILE A 161 -19.97 34.66 -9.52
N SER A 162 -19.57 33.64 -8.74
CA SER A 162 -19.53 32.24 -9.19
C SER A 162 -20.31 31.33 -8.25
N LYS A 163 -21.03 30.38 -8.83
CA LYS A 163 -21.86 29.34 -8.23
C LYS A 163 -21.35 27.92 -8.55
N LYS A 164 -20.55 27.76 -9.61
CA LYS A 164 -20.04 26.47 -10.10
C LYS A 164 -18.53 26.37 -9.93
N VAL A 165 -18.04 26.41 -8.68
CA VAL A 165 -16.61 26.26 -8.39
C VAL A 165 -16.28 24.80 -8.11
N ASP A 166 -15.28 24.21 -8.75
CA ASP A 166 -14.80 22.85 -8.44
C ASP A 166 -13.27 22.76 -8.23
N TRP A 167 -12.85 21.56 -7.83
CA TRP A 167 -11.49 21.19 -7.44
C TRP A 167 -10.78 20.43 -8.56
N GLU A 168 -9.46 20.58 -8.64
CA GLU A 168 -8.58 19.98 -9.65
C GLU A 168 -7.19 19.82 -8.99
N VAL A 169 -6.88 18.63 -8.45
CA VAL A 169 -5.55 18.39 -7.85
C VAL A 169 -4.50 18.19 -8.95
N GLU A 170 -3.37 18.89 -8.86
CA GLU A 170 -2.31 18.81 -9.86
C GLU A 170 -0.92 18.65 -9.23
N LEU A 171 0.00 18.02 -9.98
CA LEU A 171 1.43 18.17 -9.74
C LEU A 171 1.89 19.51 -10.33
N ALA A 172 2.69 20.26 -9.57
CA ALA A 172 3.25 21.53 -9.99
C ALA A 172 4.77 21.44 -10.08
N VAL A 173 5.32 21.75 -11.26
CA VAL A 173 6.75 21.85 -11.54
C VAL A 173 7.22 23.27 -11.25
N ILE A 174 8.31 23.42 -10.49
CA ILE A 174 8.95 24.71 -10.21
C ILE A 174 10.22 24.82 -11.03
N ILE A 175 10.31 25.84 -11.87
CA ILE A 175 11.49 26.13 -12.68
C ILE A 175 12.60 26.72 -11.78
N GLY A 176 13.81 26.18 -11.86
CA GLY A 176 14.97 26.59 -11.06
C GLY A 176 15.99 27.44 -11.81
N LYS A 177 15.95 27.45 -13.14
CA LYS A 177 16.91 28.16 -14.01
C LYS A 177 16.18 28.72 -15.22
N THR A 178 16.64 29.85 -15.74
CA THR A 178 16.12 30.44 -16.98
C THR A 178 16.16 29.42 -18.12
N ALA A 179 14.98 29.01 -18.61
CA ALA A 179 14.82 28.03 -19.69
C ALA A 179 14.26 28.71 -20.93
N SER A 180 15.04 28.71 -22.02
CA SER A 180 14.65 29.22 -23.33
C SER A 180 15.13 28.24 -24.39
N SER A 181 14.22 27.82 -25.28
CA SER A 181 14.45 26.82 -26.33
C SER A 181 15.12 25.52 -25.83
N VAL A 182 14.72 25.06 -24.65
CA VAL A 182 15.27 23.86 -24.00
C VAL A 182 14.77 22.60 -24.73
N LYS A 183 15.62 21.57 -24.83
CA LYS A 183 15.23 20.26 -25.34
C LYS A 183 14.70 19.36 -24.23
N ALA A 184 13.75 18.47 -24.54
CA ALA A 184 13.14 17.55 -23.58
C ALA A 184 14.20 16.75 -22.80
N ALA A 185 15.24 16.26 -23.50
CA ALA A 185 16.38 15.55 -22.88
C ALA A 185 17.16 16.38 -21.83
N ASP A 186 17.07 17.72 -21.88
CA ASP A 186 17.69 18.63 -20.92
C ASP A 186 16.72 19.20 -19.88
N ALA A 187 15.41 19.00 -20.04
CA ALA A 187 14.37 19.72 -19.27
C ALA A 187 14.53 19.59 -17.74
N TYR A 188 14.84 18.39 -17.24
CA TYR A 188 15.08 18.15 -15.81
C TYR A 188 16.20 19.02 -15.21
N LYS A 189 17.19 19.46 -16.00
CA LYS A 189 18.29 20.33 -15.54
C LYS A 189 17.82 21.76 -15.18
N TYR A 190 16.61 22.12 -15.59
CA TYR A 190 15.97 23.42 -15.35
C TYR A 190 14.87 23.35 -14.29
N ILE A 191 14.53 22.16 -13.77
CA ILE A 191 13.56 21.99 -12.69
C ILE A 191 14.28 22.15 -11.35
N PHE A 192 13.73 22.97 -10.45
CA PHE A 192 14.18 23.06 -9.06
C PHE A 192 13.58 21.94 -8.21
N GLY A 193 12.28 21.69 -8.40
CA GLY A 193 11.52 20.75 -7.61
C GLY A 193 10.04 20.76 -7.97
N TYR A 194 9.26 20.08 -7.14
CA TYR A 194 7.85 19.87 -7.34
C TYR A 194 7.04 20.22 -6.08
N THR A 195 5.78 20.61 -6.25
CA THR A 195 4.82 20.78 -5.16
C THR A 195 3.45 20.27 -5.59
N VAL A 196 2.52 20.12 -4.64
CA VAL A 196 1.10 19.84 -4.95
C VAL A 196 0.38 21.16 -5.14
N ALA A 197 -0.54 21.21 -6.10
CA ALA A 197 -1.40 22.34 -6.38
C ALA A 197 -2.88 21.94 -6.40
N GLN A 198 -3.74 22.96 -6.27
CA GLN A 198 -5.15 22.90 -6.64
C GLN A 198 -5.41 23.94 -7.74
N ASP A 199 -5.79 23.49 -8.92
CA ASP A 199 -6.13 24.33 -10.06
C ASP A 199 -7.62 24.76 -10.02
N ILE A 200 -8.08 25.29 -8.88
CA ILE A 200 -9.51 25.62 -8.64
C ILE A 200 -10.12 26.40 -9.81
N SER A 201 -11.33 25.99 -10.21
CA SER A 201 -12.04 26.46 -11.40
C SER A 201 -13.43 27.00 -11.11
N GLY A 202 -13.69 28.25 -11.48
CA GLY A 202 -15.04 28.81 -11.63
C GLY A 202 -15.61 28.42 -13.00
N ARG A 203 -16.34 27.30 -13.06
CA ARG A 203 -16.79 26.66 -14.30
C ARG A 203 -17.87 27.42 -15.05
N ASP A 204 -18.75 28.10 -14.32
CA ASP A 204 -19.71 29.04 -14.91
C ASP A 204 -18.99 30.16 -15.65
N TRP A 205 -17.91 30.70 -15.09
CA TRP A 205 -17.06 31.67 -15.81
C TRP A 205 -16.31 31.02 -16.97
N GLN A 206 -15.67 29.86 -16.76
CA GLN A 206 -14.91 29.19 -17.82
C GLN A 206 -15.76 28.82 -19.04
N LYS A 207 -16.93 28.17 -18.82
CA LYS A 207 -17.72 27.53 -19.88
C LYS A 207 -18.89 28.38 -20.37
N GLU A 208 -19.47 29.22 -19.52
CA GLU A 208 -20.71 29.95 -19.82
C GLU A 208 -20.45 31.46 -20.02
N ALA A 209 -19.95 32.17 -19.00
CA ALA A 209 -19.86 33.63 -19.03
C ALA A 209 -18.66 34.19 -19.81
N ASN A 210 -17.59 33.43 -20.00
CA ASN A 210 -16.36 33.85 -20.72
C ASN A 210 -16.16 33.13 -22.06
N GLY A 211 -17.23 32.61 -22.68
CA GLY A 211 -17.18 32.05 -24.05
C GLY A 211 -16.19 30.88 -24.23
N GLY A 212 -15.97 30.07 -23.19
CA GLY A 212 -15.03 28.94 -23.22
C GLY A 212 -13.57 29.31 -22.86
N GLN A 213 -13.24 30.59 -22.66
CA GLN A 213 -11.87 31.02 -22.36
C GLN A 213 -11.50 30.77 -20.90
N PHE A 214 -10.32 30.19 -20.69
CA PHE A 214 -9.83 29.74 -19.38
C PHE A 214 -9.65 30.87 -18.35
N LEU A 215 -9.18 32.05 -18.77
CA LEU A 215 -8.58 33.05 -17.89
C LEU A 215 -9.48 33.45 -16.70
N LEU A 216 -10.74 33.87 -16.94
CA LEU A 216 -11.63 34.35 -15.86
C LEU A 216 -12.22 33.22 -14.99
N GLY A 217 -12.26 31.99 -15.51
CA GLY A 217 -12.65 30.81 -14.72
C GLY A 217 -11.52 30.33 -13.81
N LYS A 218 -10.28 30.38 -14.30
CA LYS A 218 -9.09 29.87 -13.59
C LYS A 218 -8.44 30.93 -12.69
N SER A 219 -8.41 32.21 -13.08
CA SER A 219 -7.60 33.24 -12.42
C SER A 219 -8.33 34.09 -11.36
N GLN A 220 -9.32 33.55 -10.66
CA GLN A 220 -9.94 34.25 -9.53
C GLN A 220 -9.00 34.26 -8.32
N ASP A 221 -9.09 35.28 -7.46
CA ASP A 221 -8.26 35.36 -6.24
C ASP A 221 -8.31 34.04 -5.46
N THR A 222 -7.18 33.61 -4.90
CA THR A 222 -7.03 32.38 -4.11
C THR A 222 -7.27 31.05 -4.84
N PHE A 223 -7.48 31.04 -6.16
CA PHE A 223 -7.73 29.79 -6.92
C PHE A 223 -6.47 28.98 -7.26
N CYS A 224 -5.29 29.33 -6.74
CA CYS A 224 -4.08 28.49 -6.85
C CYS A 224 -3.47 28.18 -5.46
N PRO A 225 -4.13 27.38 -4.60
CA PRO A 225 -3.47 26.79 -3.44
C PRO A 225 -2.29 25.92 -3.86
N ILE A 226 -1.13 26.14 -3.24
CA ILE A 226 0.08 25.32 -3.46
C ILE A 226 0.80 25.02 -2.14
N GLY A 227 1.40 23.84 -2.03
CA GLY A 227 2.23 23.45 -0.87
C GLY A 227 2.03 22.01 -0.40
N PRO A 228 2.44 21.69 0.85
CA PRO A 228 2.95 22.61 1.87
C PRO A 228 4.43 23.02 1.68
N CYS A 229 5.19 22.30 0.85
CA CYS A 229 6.59 22.56 0.57
C CYS A 229 6.90 22.31 -0.92
N ILE A 230 8.06 22.78 -1.38
CA ILE A 230 8.65 22.36 -2.66
C ILE A 230 9.69 21.29 -2.35
N VAL A 231 9.46 20.09 -2.84
CA VAL A 231 10.34 18.93 -2.76
C VAL A 231 11.38 19.06 -3.87
N SER A 232 12.67 18.97 -3.57
CA SER A 232 13.73 19.08 -4.57
C SER A 232 13.64 17.97 -5.63
N ALA A 233 14.01 18.27 -6.88
CA ALA A 233 13.73 17.41 -8.02
C ALA A 233 14.40 16.02 -7.93
N ASP A 234 15.51 15.93 -7.21
CA ASP A 234 16.28 14.73 -6.91
C ASP A 234 15.61 13.80 -5.89
N GLU A 235 14.82 14.32 -4.94
CA GLU A 235 14.12 13.51 -3.93
C GLU A 235 12.96 12.70 -4.54
N ILE A 236 12.36 13.21 -5.62
CA ILE A 236 11.17 12.62 -6.26
C ILE A 236 11.50 11.43 -7.17
N GLY A 237 12.69 11.37 -7.76
CA GLY A 237 13.01 10.37 -8.78
C GLY A 237 12.23 10.63 -10.08
N ASP A 238 11.37 9.69 -10.51
CA ASP A 238 10.50 9.87 -11.68
C ASP A 238 9.14 10.51 -11.29
N PRO A 239 8.90 11.79 -11.66
CA PRO A 239 7.66 12.49 -11.32
C PRO A 239 6.42 11.94 -12.05
N HIS A 240 6.55 10.97 -12.97
CA HIS A 240 5.46 10.35 -13.71
C HIS A 240 4.99 9.01 -13.10
N THR A 241 5.34 8.73 -11.84
CA THR A 241 4.91 7.52 -11.11
C THR A 241 4.21 7.82 -9.78
N LEU A 242 3.99 9.10 -9.47
CA LEU A 242 3.40 9.59 -8.23
C LEU A 242 1.88 9.44 -8.20
N ASP A 243 1.35 8.90 -7.11
CA ASP A 243 -0.09 8.88 -6.82
C ASP A 243 -0.60 10.27 -6.46
N ILE A 244 -1.74 10.63 -7.06
CA ILE A 244 -2.35 11.95 -6.94
C ILE A 244 -3.84 11.81 -6.58
N LYS A 245 -4.24 12.46 -5.48
CA LYS A 245 -5.56 12.28 -4.86
C LYS A 245 -6.12 13.58 -4.32
N CYS A 246 -7.43 13.75 -4.46
CA CYS A 246 -8.20 14.85 -3.89
C CYS A 246 -9.42 14.32 -3.14
N SER A 247 -9.64 14.80 -1.92
CA SER A 247 -10.86 14.60 -1.14
C SER A 247 -11.51 15.94 -0.84
N VAL A 248 -12.84 15.96 -0.77
CA VAL A 248 -13.62 17.12 -0.33
C VAL A 248 -14.52 16.68 0.82
N ASN A 249 -14.40 17.34 1.98
CA ASN A 249 -15.04 16.94 3.23
C ASN A 249 -14.75 15.48 3.62
N ASN A 250 -13.50 15.04 3.42
CA ASN A 250 -13.02 13.66 3.60
C ASN A 250 -13.60 12.61 2.63
N GLU A 251 -14.51 12.95 1.71
CA GLU A 251 -14.96 12.05 0.64
C GLU A 251 -13.96 12.11 -0.53
N GLU A 252 -13.39 10.98 -0.95
CA GLU A 252 -12.48 10.91 -2.10
C GLU A 252 -13.21 11.31 -3.39
N LYS A 253 -12.64 12.27 -4.13
CA LYS A 253 -13.21 12.82 -5.37
C LYS A 253 -12.37 12.47 -6.59
N GLN A 254 -11.05 12.56 -6.47
CA GLN A 254 -10.08 12.23 -7.52
C GLN A 254 -9.04 11.27 -6.96
N ASN A 255 -8.69 10.24 -7.74
CA ASN A 255 -7.71 9.22 -7.38
C ASN A 255 -7.11 8.66 -8.66
N SER A 256 -5.82 8.92 -8.88
CA SER A 256 -5.11 8.63 -10.11
C SER A 256 -3.60 8.62 -9.87
N ASN A 257 -2.82 8.47 -10.94
CA ASN A 257 -1.38 8.51 -10.92
C ASN A 257 -0.85 9.39 -12.07
N THR A 258 0.22 10.13 -11.82
CA THR A 258 0.92 10.99 -12.81
C THR A 258 1.43 10.24 -14.04
N CYS A 259 1.44 8.90 -14.05
CA CYS A 259 1.66 8.10 -15.26
C CYS A 259 0.63 8.38 -16.36
N GLN A 260 -0.58 8.80 -15.98
CA GLN A 260 -1.68 9.20 -16.87
C GLN A 260 -1.43 10.52 -17.63
N LEU A 261 -0.34 11.25 -17.34
CA LEU A 261 0.05 12.46 -18.07
C LEU A 261 0.27 12.16 -19.56
N ILE A 262 -0.55 12.75 -20.45
CA ILE A 262 -0.51 12.55 -21.90
C ILE A 262 0.77 13.17 -22.48
N HIS A 263 1.01 14.45 -22.19
CA HIS A 263 2.27 15.13 -22.47
C HIS A 263 3.13 15.16 -21.22
N LYS A 264 4.32 14.55 -21.28
CA LYS A 264 5.24 14.44 -20.15
C LYS A 264 5.91 15.79 -19.87
N ILE A 265 6.38 15.97 -18.63
CA ILE A 265 6.98 17.23 -18.16
C ILE A 265 8.11 17.73 -19.09
N PRO A 266 9.02 16.87 -19.61
CA PRO A 266 10.04 17.28 -20.57
C PRO A 266 9.50 17.92 -21.87
N ASP A 267 8.45 17.35 -22.45
CA ASP A 267 7.86 17.80 -23.71
C ASP A 267 7.12 19.13 -23.54
N VAL A 268 6.45 19.29 -22.39
CA VAL A 268 5.79 20.53 -21.99
C VAL A 268 6.82 21.65 -21.83
N ILE A 269 7.96 21.39 -21.16
CA ILE A 269 9.04 22.37 -21.00
C ILE A 269 9.70 22.71 -22.34
N GLU A 270 9.99 21.73 -23.21
CA GLU A 270 10.53 22.01 -24.55
C GLU A 270 9.58 22.91 -25.34
N ARG A 271 8.29 22.55 -25.41
CA ARG A 271 7.31 23.32 -26.16
C ARG A 271 7.15 24.75 -25.63
N ILE A 272 6.93 24.91 -24.32
CA ILE A 272 6.75 26.25 -23.74
C ILE A 272 8.02 27.09 -23.93
N SER A 273 9.19 26.55 -23.58
CA SER A 273 10.45 27.29 -23.67
C SER A 273 10.85 27.65 -25.11
N SER A 274 10.38 26.90 -26.11
CA SER A 274 10.56 27.25 -27.53
C SER A 274 9.78 28.49 -27.98
N ILE A 275 8.76 28.91 -27.23
CA ILE A 275 7.88 30.04 -27.54
C ILE A 275 8.13 31.22 -26.58
N MET A 276 8.34 30.95 -25.29
CA MET A 276 8.56 31.97 -24.25
C MET A 276 9.56 31.51 -23.20
N THR A 277 10.41 32.42 -22.73
CA THR A 277 11.38 32.09 -21.67
C THR A 277 10.70 31.85 -20.32
N LEU A 278 10.97 30.70 -19.71
CA LEU A 278 10.64 30.41 -18.32
C LEU A 278 11.75 30.94 -17.41
N LEU A 279 11.39 31.51 -16.27
CA LEU A 279 12.27 32.13 -15.28
C LEU A 279 12.35 31.30 -13.99
N PRO A 280 13.42 31.45 -13.17
CA PRO A 280 13.50 30.83 -11.86
C PRO A 280 12.32 31.24 -10.97
N GLY A 281 11.56 30.25 -10.52
CA GLY A 281 10.34 30.37 -9.73
C GLY A 281 9.04 30.20 -10.52
N ASP A 282 9.06 30.21 -11.85
CA ASP A 282 7.86 29.95 -12.64
C ASP A 282 7.28 28.57 -12.36
N ILE A 283 5.95 28.48 -12.43
CA ILE A 283 5.18 27.30 -12.07
C ILE A 283 4.52 26.72 -13.32
N ILE A 284 4.64 25.41 -13.53
CA ILE A 284 3.85 24.67 -14.52
C ILE A 284 2.95 23.67 -13.77
N LEU A 285 1.64 23.88 -13.79
CA LEU A 285 0.66 22.89 -13.34
C LEU A 285 0.43 21.89 -14.48
N THR A 286 0.65 20.60 -14.20
CA THR A 286 0.78 19.57 -15.26
C THR A 286 -0.53 19.06 -15.84
N GLY A 287 -1.67 19.50 -15.32
CA GLY A 287 -3.00 18.96 -15.60
C GLY A 287 -3.57 18.16 -14.43
N THR A 288 -4.89 18.00 -14.43
CA THR A 288 -5.71 17.34 -13.40
C THR A 288 -6.18 15.96 -13.86
N PRO A 289 -6.24 14.94 -12.97
CA PRO A 289 -6.87 13.65 -13.26
C PRO A 289 -8.41 13.74 -13.29
N GLY A 290 -9.06 12.65 -13.70
CA GLY A 290 -10.51 12.49 -13.61
C GLY A 290 -11.08 12.58 -12.18
N GLY A 291 -12.40 12.73 -12.08
CA GLY A 291 -13.14 12.88 -10.82
C GLY A 291 -13.56 14.33 -10.50
N VAL A 292 -13.42 15.24 -11.47
CA VAL A 292 -13.65 16.69 -11.37
C VAL A 292 -15.14 17.01 -11.17
N GLY A 293 -15.43 17.96 -10.28
CA GLY A 293 -16.79 18.27 -9.81
C GLY A 293 -17.85 18.45 -10.91
N MET A 294 -17.55 19.24 -11.96
CA MET A 294 -18.43 19.46 -13.12
C MET A 294 -18.86 18.18 -13.87
N HIS A 295 -18.02 17.15 -13.91
CA HIS A 295 -18.26 15.93 -14.71
C HIS A 295 -18.87 14.77 -13.91
N ARG A 296 -19.01 14.94 -12.59
CA ARG A 296 -19.73 13.98 -11.73
C ARG A 296 -21.23 13.95 -12.09
N LYS A 297 -21.89 12.86 -11.68
CA LYS A 297 -23.33 12.63 -11.93
C LYS A 297 -24.05 12.38 -10.59
N PRO A 298 -24.80 13.36 -10.05
CA PRO A 298 -24.94 14.74 -10.52
C PRO A 298 -23.65 15.57 -10.34
N PRO A 299 -23.51 16.71 -11.06
CA PRO A 299 -22.37 17.62 -10.87
C PRO A 299 -22.27 18.12 -9.43
N GLN A 300 -21.05 18.30 -8.95
CA GLN A 300 -20.76 18.73 -7.58
C GLN A 300 -19.86 19.96 -7.60
N PHE A 301 -20.17 20.93 -6.73
CA PHE A 301 -19.43 22.19 -6.63
C PHE A 301 -19.14 22.53 -5.17
N LEU A 302 -18.01 23.19 -4.95
CA LEU A 302 -17.56 23.69 -3.65
C LEU A 302 -18.50 24.81 -3.16
N LYS A 303 -18.82 24.76 -1.86
CA LYS A 303 -19.52 25.82 -1.14
C LYS A 303 -18.67 26.33 0.03
N PRO A 304 -18.93 27.55 0.55
CA PRO A 304 -18.28 28.02 1.77
C PRO A 304 -18.48 27.01 2.92
N GLY A 305 -17.38 26.63 3.57
CA GLY A 305 -17.34 25.59 4.60
C GLY A 305 -16.83 24.23 4.13
N ASP A 306 -16.76 23.98 2.81
CA ASP A 306 -16.12 22.75 2.31
C ASP A 306 -14.60 22.79 2.54
N THR A 307 -14.03 21.65 2.93
CA THR A 307 -12.59 21.46 3.13
C THR A 307 -12.03 20.58 2.01
N ILE A 308 -11.02 21.05 1.29
CA ILE A 308 -10.30 20.30 0.26
C ILE A 308 -9.02 19.74 0.88
N THR A 309 -8.81 18.44 0.81
CA THR A 309 -7.59 17.78 1.30
C THR A 309 -6.98 16.90 0.20
N ARG A 310 -5.65 16.87 0.11
CA ARG A 310 -4.98 15.67 -0.41
C ARG A 310 -5.25 14.58 0.61
N GLN A 311 -5.61 13.36 0.19
CA GLN A 311 -5.83 12.27 1.14
C GLN A 311 -4.60 12.13 2.04
N LYS A 312 -4.82 12.06 3.36
CA LYS A 312 -3.80 11.60 4.29
C LYS A 312 -3.29 10.24 3.83
N GLY A 313 -2.02 9.93 4.08
CA GLY A 313 -1.59 8.54 3.96
C GLY A 313 -2.35 7.74 5.01
N ALA A 314 -3.16 6.78 4.56
CA ALA A 314 -3.72 5.75 5.44
C ALA A 314 -2.57 5.09 6.21
N MET A 315 -2.69 4.97 7.53
CA MET A 315 -1.60 4.47 8.40
C MET A 315 -2.05 3.28 9.24
N LYS A 316 -1.17 2.28 9.29
CA LYS A 316 -1.28 1.10 10.16
C LYS A 316 -0.34 1.26 11.33
N PHE A 317 -0.84 1.80 12.43
CA PHE A 317 -0.07 2.04 13.65
C PHE A 317 0.22 0.73 14.39
N VAL A 318 1.50 0.49 14.68
CA VAL A 318 2.01 -0.70 15.39
C VAL A 318 2.67 -0.30 16.70
N GLN A 319 2.57 -1.15 17.73
CA GLN A 319 3.57 -1.18 18.80
C GLN A 319 4.49 -2.39 18.57
N PHE A 320 5.78 -2.22 18.83
CA PHE A 320 6.78 -3.26 18.55
C PHE A 320 7.99 -3.16 19.47
N ILE A 321 8.79 -4.22 19.50
CA ILE A 321 10.11 -4.27 20.13
C ILE A 321 11.13 -4.57 19.02
N PRO A 322 12.09 -3.67 18.74
CA PRO A 322 13.19 -3.92 17.81
C PRO A 322 14.11 -5.07 18.27
N SER A 323 14.70 -5.80 17.32
CA SER A 323 15.71 -6.84 17.61
C SER A 323 17.05 -6.32 18.12
N ASP A 324 17.42 -5.07 17.80
CA ASP A 324 18.67 -4.42 18.24
C ASP A 324 18.57 -3.81 19.66
N THR A 325 17.36 -3.33 20.04
CA THR A 325 17.02 -2.87 21.39
C THR A 325 15.94 -3.74 22.03
N PRO A 326 16.24 -5.02 22.34
CA PRO A 326 15.31 -5.86 23.09
C PRO A 326 14.96 -5.18 24.42
N HIS A 327 13.72 -5.37 24.87
CA HIS A 327 13.09 -4.72 26.03
C HIS A 327 12.60 -3.27 25.85
N GLN A 328 12.91 -2.57 24.75
CA GLN A 328 12.30 -1.25 24.49
C GLN A 328 11.05 -1.39 23.62
N LEU A 329 9.87 -1.13 24.21
CA LEU A 329 8.65 -0.93 23.43
C LEU A 329 8.75 0.39 22.65
N ARG A 330 8.29 0.37 21.41
CA ARG A 330 8.23 1.53 20.50
C ARG A 330 6.89 1.54 19.76
N VAL A 331 6.55 2.70 19.22
CA VAL A 331 5.42 2.90 18.32
C VAL A 331 5.96 3.21 16.93
N GLY A 332 5.25 2.77 15.91
CA GLY A 332 5.55 3.09 14.52
C GLY A 332 4.33 2.94 13.64
N TYR A 333 4.53 3.04 12.33
CA TYR A 333 3.52 2.68 11.34
C TYR A 333 4.13 1.85 10.21
N LEU A 334 3.32 1.00 9.57
CA LEU A 334 3.80 0.19 8.44
C LEU A 334 4.12 1.05 7.21
N TYR A 335 5.19 0.68 6.51
CA TYR A 335 5.63 1.25 5.26
C TYR A 335 6.25 0.15 4.39
N GLY A 336 5.44 -0.45 3.50
CA GLY A 336 5.80 -1.70 2.82
C GLY A 336 6.03 -2.84 3.82
N ASP A 337 7.07 -3.65 3.59
CA ASP A 337 7.51 -4.74 4.49
C ASP A 337 8.36 -4.24 5.69
N ALA A 338 8.17 -2.99 6.12
CA ALA A 338 8.93 -2.37 7.20
C ALA A 338 8.04 -1.53 8.15
N VAL A 339 8.59 -1.21 9.30
CA VAL A 339 8.01 -0.29 10.29
C VAL A 339 8.82 0.99 10.34
N VAL A 340 8.14 2.13 10.28
CA VAL A 340 8.74 3.44 10.55
C VAL A 340 8.66 3.70 12.06
N ASP A 341 9.81 3.71 12.72
CA ASP A 341 9.94 3.95 14.16
C ASP A 341 9.77 5.45 14.50
N VAL A 342 8.56 5.84 14.89
CA VAL A 342 8.29 7.23 15.29
C VAL A 342 8.93 7.58 16.63
N CYS A 343 9.28 6.58 17.45
CA CYS A 343 10.02 6.80 18.69
C CYS A 343 11.50 7.15 18.47
N SER A 344 11.99 7.07 17.22
CA SER A 344 13.30 7.56 16.78
C SER A 344 13.25 8.95 16.13
N TYR A 345 12.09 9.59 16.01
CA TYR A 345 11.97 10.98 15.51
C TYR A 345 12.46 12.00 16.55
N ASP A 346 12.10 11.79 17.82
CA ASP A 346 12.56 12.55 18.99
C ASP A 346 12.80 11.56 20.14
N ILE A 347 13.84 11.76 20.94
CA ILE A 347 14.07 11.01 22.17
C ILE A 347 12.86 11.08 23.12
N ASN A 348 12.17 12.23 23.12
CA ASN A 348 10.98 12.52 23.93
C ASN A 348 9.66 11.94 23.36
N MET A 349 9.65 11.39 22.13
CA MET A 349 8.43 10.79 21.58
C MET A 349 7.92 9.67 22.51
N PRO A 350 6.63 9.65 22.88
CA PRO A 350 6.10 8.62 23.76
C PRO A 350 6.30 7.22 23.19
N LYS A 351 6.50 6.24 24.08
CA LYS A 351 6.85 4.86 23.71
C LYS A 351 5.63 3.91 23.66
N THR A 352 4.42 4.45 23.89
CA THR A 352 3.15 3.71 23.78
C THR A 352 2.16 4.47 22.89
N MET A 353 1.28 3.73 22.21
CA MET A 353 0.23 4.31 21.37
C MET A 353 -0.80 5.09 22.20
N LEU A 354 -1.05 4.65 23.44
CA LEU A 354 -1.94 5.33 24.37
C LEU A 354 -1.43 6.74 24.72
N ASP A 355 -0.12 6.86 24.97
CA ASP A 355 0.47 8.15 25.31
C ASP A 355 0.55 9.09 24.10
N ILE A 356 0.75 8.54 22.89
CA ILE A 356 0.64 9.30 21.62
C ILE A 356 -0.79 9.84 21.42
N LEU A 357 -1.82 9.05 21.74
CA LEU A 357 -3.22 9.51 21.69
C LEU A 357 -3.53 10.57 22.76
N LYS A 358 -3.06 10.37 24.00
CA LYS A 358 -3.23 11.33 25.10
C LYS A 358 -2.51 12.67 24.84
N ALA A 359 -1.39 12.63 24.13
CA ALA A 359 -0.62 13.81 23.75
C ALA A 359 -1.05 14.46 22.42
N ASP A 360 -2.08 13.92 21.74
CA ASP A 360 -2.59 14.37 20.42
C ASP A 360 -1.52 14.43 19.30
N LEU A 361 -0.48 13.58 19.41
CA LEU A 361 0.66 13.57 18.48
C LEU A 361 0.39 12.83 17.17
N VAL A 362 -0.76 12.17 17.04
CA VAL A 362 -1.16 11.43 15.83
C VAL A 362 -1.11 12.34 14.60
N HIS A 363 -1.64 13.56 14.69
CA HIS A 363 -1.67 14.44 13.52
C HIS A 363 -0.26 14.78 13.04
N SER A 364 0.66 15.14 13.95
CA SER A 364 2.05 15.46 13.59
C SER A 364 2.77 14.27 12.96
N ILE A 365 2.54 13.06 13.47
CA ILE A 365 3.08 11.81 12.90
C ILE A 365 2.54 11.58 11.48
N MET A 366 1.23 11.68 11.28
CA MET A 366 0.60 11.47 9.96
C MET A 366 1.01 12.51 8.91
N THR A 367 1.40 13.71 9.34
CA THR A 367 1.89 14.79 8.44
C THR A 367 3.41 14.87 8.34
N ALA A 368 4.16 13.99 9.01
CA ALA A 368 5.61 13.98 8.95
C ALA A 368 6.08 13.71 7.50
N PRO A 369 7.18 14.36 7.05
CA PRO A 369 7.77 14.06 5.75
C PRO A 369 8.23 12.59 5.65
N THR A 370 8.40 12.12 4.42
CA THR A 370 8.86 10.77 4.03
C THR A 370 9.89 10.17 5.00
N PRO A 371 9.72 8.90 5.45
CA PRO A 371 10.58 8.28 6.46
C PRO A 371 12.07 8.34 6.12
N ASN A 372 12.90 8.68 7.12
CA ASN A 372 14.35 8.60 6.99
C ASN A 372 14.77 7.12 6.94
N PRO A 373 15.70 6.70 6.06
CA PRO A 373 16.23 5.33 6.06
C PRO A 373 16.68 4.80 7.43
N LYS A 374 17.16 5.67 8.33
CA LYS A 374 17.54 5.32 9.72
C LYS A 374 16.37 5.06 10.67
N THR A 375 15.15 5.45 10.29
CA THR A 375 13.91 5.23 11.05
C THR A 375 13.12 4.04 10.52
N ILE A 376 13.54 3.42 9.43
CA ILE A 376 12.89 2.26 8.83
C ILE A 376 13.55 0.99 9.40
N VAL A 377 12.78 0.20 10.14
CA VAL A 377 13.20 -1.12 10.65
C VAL A 377 12.43 -2.20 9.87
N PRO A 378 13.09 -3.20 9.26
CA PRO A 378 12.41 -4.28 8.55
C PRO A 378 11.39 -5.00 9.45
N LEU A 379 10.22 -5.36 8.92
CA LEU A 379 9.17 -6.02 9.71
C LEU A 379 9.61 -7.40 10.24
N SER A 380 10.62 -8.02 9.59
CA SER A 380 11.31 -9.23 10.06
C SER A 380 12.21 -9.03 11.28
N GLU A 381 12.61 -7.79 11.59
CA GLU A 381 13.52 -7.42 12.68
C GLU A 381 12.78 -6.80 13.88
N VAL A 382 11.45 -6.92 13.92
CA VAL A 382 10.62 -6.44 15.02
C VAL A 382 9.70 -7.53 15.57
N THR A 383 9.51 -7.53 16.88
CA THR A 383 8.43 -8.29 17.52
C THR A 383 7.23 -7.37 17.73
N LEU A 384 6.17 -7.56 16.94
CA LEU A 384 4.91 -6.84 17.14
C LEU A 384 4.30 -7.15 18.51
N LYS A 385 3.69 -6.14 19.12
CA LYS A 385 2.90 -6.21 20.36
C LYS A 385 1.46 -5.79 20.10
N ALA A 386 0.60 -5.90 21.11
CA ALA A 386 -0.75 -5.34 21.05
C ALA A 386 -0.63 -3.86 20.62
N PRO A 387 -1.37 -3.38 19.62
CA PRO A 387 -1.12 -2.06 19.04
C PRO A 387 -1.59 -0.91 19.94
N ILE A 388 -2.29 -1.23 21.03
CA ILE A 388 -2.55 -0.33 22.15
C ILE A 388 -2.75 -1.16 23.42
N HIS A 389 -2.45 -0.58 24.59
CA HIS A 389 -2.59 -1.21 25.91
C HIS A 389 -2.64 -0.13 26.99
N GLY A 390 -3.02 -0.51 28.23
CA GLY A 390 -3.01 0.40 29.39
C GLY A 390 -4.13 1.44 29.44
N MET A 391 -5.16 1.29 28.60
CA MET A 391 -6.38 2.10 28.58
C MET A 391 -7.19 1.98 29.86
N ASP A 392 -8.14 2.91 30.05
CA ASP A 392 -9.06 2.91 31.20
C ASP A 392 -10.14 1.83 31.03
N LYS A 393 -10.74 1.71 29.83
CA LYS A 393 -11.89 0.83 29.57
C LYS A 393 -11.75 0.00 28.29
N ILE A 394 -12.12 -1.28 28.42
CA ILE A 394 -12.45 -2.18 27.31
C ILE A 394 -13.93 -2.51 27.47
N LEU A 395 -14.77 -1.94 26.62
CA LEU A 395 -16.22 -2.14 26.61
C LEU A 395 -16.58 -3.15 25.51
N CYS A 396 -17.44 -4.11 25.81
CA CYS A 396 -17.81 -5.18 24.89
C CYS A 396 -19.33 -5.27 24.76
N ILE A 397 -19.84 -5.56 23.54
CA ILE A 397 -21.28 -5.62 23.27
C ILE A 397 -21.72 -7.06 22.99
N ALA A 398 -22.38 -7.68 23.97
CA ALA A 398 -22.95 -9.01 23.81
C ALA A 398 -24.18 -8.99 22.88
N LEU A 399 -24.37 -10.08 22.12
CA LEU A 399 -25.52 -10.31 21.24
C LEU A 399 -25.75 -9.17 20.22
N ASN A 400 -24.67 -8.58 19.69
CA ASN A 400 -24.76 -7.48 18.73
C ASN A 400 -24.78 -7.92 17.25
N TYR A 401 -24.90 -9.21 16.95
CA TYR A 401 -24.81 -9.75 15.60
C TYR A 401 -26.07 -10.54 15.25
N ALA A 402 -26.72 -10.18 14.13
CA ALA A 402 -28.02 -10.71 13.73
C ALA A 402 -28.02 -12.22 13.41
N ASP A 403 -26.89 -12.75 12.94
CA ASP A 403 -26.59 -14.16 12.72
C ASP A 403 -26.27 -14.91 14.03
N HIS A 404 -25.51 -14.32 14.95
CA HIS A 404 -25.26 -14.90 16.28
C HIS A 404 -26.53 -15.03 17.14
N CYS A 405 -27.47 -14.09 17.01
CA CYS A 405 -28.82 -14.25 17.61
C CYS A 405 -29.60 -15.42 16.99
N LYS A 406 -29.50 -15.63 15.67
CA LYS A 406 -30.16 -16.76 14.96
C LYS A 406 -29.57 -18.11 15.39
N GLU A 407 -28.24 -18.20 15.50
CA GLU A 407 -27.52 -19.39 15.99
C GLU A 407 -28.06 -19.86 17.36
N GLN A 408 -28.31 -18.92 18.26
CA GLN A 408 -28.82 -19.21 19.61
C GLN A 408 -30.34 -19.34 19.70
N ASN A 409 -31.07 -19.14 18.60
CA ASN A 409 -32.53 -18.99 18.58
C ASN A 409 -33.05 -17.93 19.57
N LEU A 410 -32.33 -16.79 19.68
CA LEU A 410 -32.66 -15.67 20.55
C LEU A 410 -33.21 -14.48 19.76
N ALA A 411 -34.15 -13.75 20.37
CA ALA A 411 -34.57 -12.45 19.86
C ALA A 411 -33.44 -11.42 19.99
N GLN A 412 -33.33 -10.52 19.01
CA GLN A 412 -32.37 -9.42 19.06
C GLN A 412 -32.65 -8.51 20.28
N PRO A 413 -31.62 -8.07 21.04
CA PRO A 413 -31.81 -7.16 22.16
C PRO A 413 -32.51 -5.85 21.75
N LYS A 414 -33.32 -5.28 22.66
CA LYS A 414 -33.94 -3.95 22.47
C LYS A 414 -33.03 -2.79 22.85
N VAL A 415 -31.97 -3.07 23.61
CA VAL A 415 -30.87 -2.15 23.95
C VAL A 415 -29.54 -2.92 23.90
N PRO A 416 -28.39 -2.28 23.63
CA PRO A 416 -27.09 -2.95 23.67
C PRO A 416 -26.81 -3.57 25.04
N VAL A 417 -26.40 -4.84 25.07
CA VAL A 417 -25.99 -5.54 26.29
C VAL A 417 -24.49 -5.31 26.49
N VAL A 418 -24.13 -4.42 27.41
CA VAL A 418 -22.74 -3.98 27.62
C VAL A 418 -22.12 -4.74 28.78
N PHE A 419 -20.90 -5.25 28.58
CA PHE A 419 -20.00 -5.73 29.63
C PHE A 419 -18.60 -5.16 29.40
N ASN A 420 -17.63 -5.57 30.22
CA ASN A 420 -16.25 -5.11 30.11
C ASN A 420 -15.24 -6.25 30.26
N LYS A 421 -14.01 -5.99 29.80
CA LYS A 421 -12.80 -6.77 30.11
C LYS A 421 -11.81 -5.88 30.87
N PHE A 422 -10.88 -6.49 31.62
CA PHE A 422 -9.77 -5.75 32.23
C PHE A 422 -8.61 -5.55 31.24
N ALA A 423 -7.87 -4.45 31.37
CA ALA A 423 -6.69 -4.20 30.53
C ALA A 423 -5.60 -5.29 30.64
N SER A 424 -5.54 -6.03 31.76
CA SER A 424 -4.66 -7.19 31.96
C SER A 424 -4.98 -8.39 31.06
N THR A 425 -6.13 -8.40 30.40
CA THR A 425 -6.52 -9.46 29.46
C THR A 425 -5.83 -9.31 28.10
N ILE A 426 -5.29 -8.13 27.78
CA ILE A 426 -4.70 -7.82 26.47
C ILE A 426 -3.38 -8.56 26.25
N ILE A 427 -3.26 -9.18 25.07
CA ILE A 427 -2.00 -9.65 24.50
C ILE A 427 -1.90 -9.26 23.02
N GLY A 428 -0.68 -9.20 22.50
CA GLY A 428 -0.42 -8.89 21.09
C GLY A 428 -0.59 -10.06 20.13
N PRO A 429 -0.41 -9.81 18.82
CA PRO A 429 -0.34 -10.87 17.82
C PRO A 429 0.81 -11.83 18.16
N ASN A 430 0.63 -13.13 17.87
CA ASN A 430 1.57 -14.21 18.16
C ASN A 430 1.83 -14.52 19.65
N GLU A 431 1.26 -13.77 20.60
CA GLU A 431 1.36 -14.09 22.03
C GLU A 431 0.33 -15.17 22.42
N ALA A 432 0.65 -16.01 23.41
CA ALA A 432 -0.15 -17.18 23.74
C ALA A 432 -1.32 -16.87 24.69
N VAL A 433 -2.53 -17.33 24.33
CA VAL A 433 -3.68 -17.41 25.25
C VAL A 433 -3.41 -18.52 26.27
N ARG A 434 -3.46 -18.18 27.55
CA ARG A 434 -3.09 -19.04 28.68
C ARG A 434 -4.34 -19.57 29.38
N ILE A 435 -4.81 -20.73 28.95
CA ILE A 435 -5.92 -21.43 29.61
C ILE A 435 -5.45 -22.00 30.95
N ARG A 436 -5.99 -21.48 32.06
CA ARG A 436 -5.83 -22.07 33.39
C ARG A 436 -6.74 -23.30 33.49
N THR A 437 -6.26 -24.45 33.00
CA THR A 437 -7.07 -25.67 32.85
C THR A 437 -7.62 -26.26 34.16
N GLN A 438 -7.11 -25.83 35.31
CA GLN A 438 -7.65 -26.13 36.64
C GLN A 438 -8.81 -25.21 37.07
N VAL A 439 -9.04 -24.11 36.34
CA VAL A 439 -10.09 -23.12 36.60
C VAL A 439 -11.22 -23.21 35.57
N THR A 440 -10.89 -23.29 34.28
CA THR A 440 -11.88 -23.36 33.18
C THR A 440 -11.55 -24.51 32.21
N LYS A 441 -12.60 -25.13 31.70
CA LYS A 441 -12.62 -26.26 30.76
C LYS A 441 -13.34 -25.93 29.45
N LYS A 442 -14.27 -24.98 29.47
CA LYS A 442 -15.13 -24.61 28.33
C LYS A 442 -14.69 -23.27 27.72
N VAL A 443 -13.47 -23.18 27.20
CA VAL A 443 -12.96 -21.92 26.59
C VAL A 443 -13.24 -21.93 25.09
N ASP A 444 -13.84 -20.87 24.54
CA ASP A 444 -14.01 -20.72 23.08
C ASP A 444 -13.61 -19.31 22.57
N TRP A 445 -13.69 -19.17 21.25
CA TRP A 445 -13.28 -18.00 20.47
C TRP A 445 -14.48 -17.11 20.09
N GLU A 446 -14.21 -15.84 19.84
CA GLU A 446 -15.17 -14.82 19.41
C GLU A 446 -14.40 -13.74 18.63
N ALA A 447 -14.38 -13.81 17.30
CA ALA A 447 -13.71 -12.79 16.47
C ALA A 447 -14.53 -11.49 16.45
N GLU A 448 -13.91 -10.35 16.72
CA GLU A 448 -14.59 -9.05 16.75
C GLU A 448 -13.85 -7.93 16.00
N LEU A 449 -14.62 -7.00 15.43
CA LEU A 449 -14.14 -5.66 15.08
C LEU A 449 -14.05 -4.81 16.36
N VAL A 450 -12.94 -4.09 16.52
CA VAL A 450 -12.70 -3.18 17.63
C VAL A 450 -12.61 -1.74 17.14
N VAL A 451 -13.35 -0.84 17.79
CA VAL A 451 -13.22 0.61 17.63
C VAL A 451 -12.23 1.13 18.67
N VAL A 452 -11.26 1.93 18.23
CA VAL A 452 -10.32 2.66 19.10
C VAL A 452 -10.76 4.11 19.22
N ILE A 453 -11.08 4.56 20.43
CA ILE A 453 -11.45 5.95 20.68
C ILE A 453 -10.21 6.84 20.60
N GLY A 454 -10.27 7.91 19.81
CA GLY A 454 -9.19 8.87 19.61
C GLY A 454 -9.31 10.14 20.43
N LYS A 455 -10.53 10.51 20.86
CA LYS A 455 -10.82 11.76 21.58
C LYS A 455 -11.81 11.51 22.71
N THR A 456 -11.71 12.30 23.77
CA THR A 456 -12.64 12.25 24.90
C THR A 456 -14.08 12.46 24.42
N ALA A 457 -14.95 11.47 24.62
CA ALA A 457 -16.34 11.47 24.19
C ALA A 457 -17.28 11.39 25.39
N SER A 458 -18.17 12.37 25.54
CA SER A 458 -19.18 12.44 26.60
C SER A 458 -20.45 13.08 26.05
N GLY A 459 -21.59 12.39 26.14
CA GLY A 459 -22.88 12.83 25.58
C GLY A 459 -22.90 13.02 24.05
N VAL A 460 -22.05 12.30 23.30
CA VAL A 460 -21.88 12.46 21.85
C VAL A 460 -23.11 11.96 21.11
N LYS A 461 -23.51 12.66 20.04
CA LYS A 461 -24.60 12.23 19.16
C LYS A 461 -24.11 11.27 18.09
N ALA A 462 -24.98 10.35 17.66
CA ALA A 462 -24.62 9.35 16.65
C ALA A 462 -24.05 10.00 15.36
N ALA A 463 -24.60 11.13 14.92
CA ALA A 463 -24.11 11.88 13.76
C ALA A 463 -22.64 12.33 13.88
N ASP A 464 -22.16 12.58 15.10
CA ASP A 464 -20.80 13.06 15.39
C ASP A 464 -19.83 11.95 15.79
N ALA A 465 -20.32 10.72 15.98
CA ALA A 465 -19.58 9.63 16.64
C ALA A 465 -18.22 9.32 16.00
N PHE A 466 -18.14 9.30 14.66
CA PHE A 466 -16.89 9.03 13.94
C PHE A 466 -15.81 10.10 14.15
N ASN A 467 -16.16 11.34 14.56
CA ASN A 467 -15.19 12.40 14.87
C ASN A 467 -14.33 12.09 16.12
N TYR A 468 -14.76 11.10 16.92
CA TYR A 468 -14.11 10.61 18.14
C TYR A 468 -13.40 9.27 17.95
N VAL A 469 -13.51 8.62 16.78
CA VAL A 469 -12.82 7.37 16.47
C VAL A 469 -11.43 7.69 15.90
N PHE A 470 -10.38 7.07 16.44
CA PHE A 470 -9.03 7.14 15.86
C PHE A 470 -8.87 6.13 14.72
N GLY A 471 -9.37 4.91 14.92
CA GLY A 471 -9.22 3.82 13.99
C GLY A 471 -9.81 2.52 14.51
N TYR A 472 -9.42 1.43 13.84
CA TYR A 472 -9.97 0.10 14.05
C TYR A 472 -8.85 -0.94 14.22
N THR A 473 -9.09 -1.96 15.04
CA THR A 473 -8.27 -3.18 15.11
C THR A 473 -9.21 -4.38 15.17
N ILE A 474 -8.69 -5.60 15.14
CA ILE A 474 -9.46 -6.81 15.45
C ILE A 474 -9.10 -7.35 16.84
N ALA A 475 -10.02 -8.12 17.43
CA ALA A 475 -9.86 -8.83 18.68
C ALA A 475 -10.31 -10.29 18.58
N GLN A 476 -9.88 -11.07 19.57
CA GLN A 476 -10.54 -12.30 20.00
C GLN A 476 -11.10 -12.09 21.41
N ASP A 477 -12.42 -12.13 21.58
CA ASP A 477 -13.09 -12.03 22.88
C ASP A 477 -13.25 -13.42 23.55
N ILE A 478 -12.08 -14.03 23.82
CA ILE A 478 -11.98 -15.38 24.40
C ILE A 478 -12.83 -15.49 25.66
N SER A 479 -13.59 -16.57 25.77
CA SER A 479 -14.64 -16.73 26.76
C SER A 479 -14.55 -18.07 27.50
N GLY A 480 -14.39 -18.04 28.82
CA GLY A 480 -14.57 -19.20 29.69
C GLY A 480 -16.06 -19.40 29.98
N ARG A 481 -16.71 -20.27 29.21
CA ARG A 481 -18.18 -20.44 29.18
C ARG A 481 -18.76 -21.07 30.43
N ASP A 482 -18.00 -21.95 31.07
CA ASP A 482 -18.33 -22.49 32.40
C ASP A 482 -18.44 -21.35 33.42
N TRP A 483 -17.45 -20.45 33.47
CA TRP A 483 -17.51 -19.27 34.32
C TRP A 483 -18.58 -18.27 33.88
N GLN A 484 -18.79 -18.06 32.58
CA GLN A 484 -19.81 -17.13 32.09
C GLN A 484 -21.24 -17.58 32.42
N LYS A 485 -21.55 -18.87 32.23
CA LYS A 485 -22.92 -19.41 32.30
C LYS A 485 -23.22 -20.12 33.61
N ASP A 486 -22.30 -20.95 34.09
CA ASP A 486 -22.54 -21.91 35.16
C ASP A 486 -22.07 -21.35 36.52
N GLU A 487 -20.77 -21.05 36.66
CA GLU A 487 -20.15 -20.75 37.98
C GLU A 487 -20.38 -19.30 38.47
N ASN A 488 -20.61 -18.33 37.57
CA ASN A 488 -20.81 -16.91 37.90
C ASN A 488 -22.27 -16.44 37.72
N GLY A 489 -23.24 -17.36 37.76
CA GLY A 489 -24.67 -17.02 37.72
C GLY A 489 -25.12 -16.22 36.48
N GLY A 490 -24.52 -16.50 35.32
CA GLY A 490 -24.81 -15.80 34.06
C GLY A 490 -24.12 -14.44 33.88
N GLN A 491 -23.26 -14.00 34.82
CA GLN A 491 -22.55 -12.72 34.71
C GLN A 491 -21.25 -12.82 33.90
N PHE A 492 -21.05 -11.89 32.96
CA PHE A 492 -19.96 -11.93 31.98
C PHE A 492 -18.55 -11.85 32.58
N LEU A 493 -18.35 -11.05 33.63
CA LEU A 493 -17.02 -10.55 34.03
C LEU A 493 -15.96 -11.66 34.23
N LEU A 494 -16.27 -12.72 35.01
CA LEU A 494 -15.28 -13.78 35.31
C LEU A 494 -15.05 -14.75 34.14
N GLY A 495 -16.04 -14.95 33.27
CA GLY A 495 -15.87 -15.70 32.02
C GLY A 495 -15.06 -14.93 30.97
N LYS A 496 -15.16 -13.59 30.97
CA LYS A 496 -14.58 -12.70 29.96
C LYS A 496 -13.24 -12.06 30.37
N SER A 497 -12.93 -11.94 31.66
CA SER A 497 -11.78 -11.17 32.15
C SER A 497 -10.61 -11.98 32.70
N GLN A 498 -10.43 -13.22 32.24
CA GLN A 498 -9.23 -14.01 32.58
C GLN A 498 -8.00 -13.45 31.85
N ASP A 499 -6.82 -13.55 32.46
CA ASP A 499 -5.57 -13.08 31.84
C ASP A 499 -5.43 -13.64 30.42
N THR A 500 -4.89 -12.83 29.49
CA THR A 500 -4.67 -13.19 28.07
C THR A 500 -5.92 -13.44 27.22
N PHE A 501 -7.14 -13.27 27.75
CA PHE A 501 -8.39 -13.51 26.99
C PHE A 501 -8.80 -12.35 26.05
N CYS A 502 -7.94 -11.37 25.79
CA CYS A 502 -8.16 -10.32 24.79
C CYS A 502 -6.97 -10.16 23.81
N PRO A 503 -6.62 -11.16 22.99
CA PRO A 503 -5.68 -10.96 21.88
C PRO A 503 -6.18 -9.86 20.95
N ILE A 504 -5.34 -8.86 20.67
CA ILE A 504 -5.65 -7.75 19.74
C ILE A 504 -4.47 -7.42 18.82
N GLY A 505 -4.80 -6.93 17.62
CA GLY A 505 -3.83 -6.45 16.63
C GLY A 505 -4.01 -7.13 15.27
N PRO A 506 -2.99 -7.12 14.39
CA PRO A 506 -1.60 -6.71 14.64
C PRO A 506 -1.34 -5.18 14.66
N TRP A 507 -2.25 -4.35 14.17
CA TRP A 507 -2.12 -2.89 14.11
C TRP A 507 -3.47 -2.18 14.23
N ILE A 508 -3.44 -0.88 14.52
CA ILE A 508 -4.60 0.00 14.38
C ILE A 508 -4.58 0.62 12.99
N VAL A 509 -5.65 0.38 12.24
CA VAL A 509 -5.95 0.96 10.93
C VAL A 509 -6.65 2.30 11.14
N THR A 510 -6.14 3.41 10.61
CA THR A 510 -6.80 4.72 10.75
C THR A 510 -8.13 4.79 9.99
N THR A 511 -9.05 5.66 10.42
CA THR A 511 -10.41 5.76 9.85
C THR A 511 -10.46 6.09 8.36
N ASP A 512 -9.40 6.68 7.81
CA ASP A 512 -9.26 7.04 6.39
C ASP A 512 -8.79 5.89 5.49
N GLU A 513 -8.43 4.73 6.04
CA GLU A 513 -8.21 3.50 5.26
C GLU A 513 -9.49 2.68 5.06
N ILE A 514 -10.44 2.77 5.99
CA ILE A 514 -11.68 1.97 5.98
C ILE A 514 -12.85 2.87 5.58
N SER A 515 -13.28 2.75 4.32
CA SER A 515 -14.38 3.53 3.74
C SER A 515 -15.75 3.21 4.34
N ASP A 516 -16.00 1.94 4.69
CA ASP A 516 -17.20 1.52 5.41
C ASP A 516 -16.86 0.46 6.49
N PRO A 517 -16.84 0.83 7.79
CA PRO A 517 -16.59 -0.11 8.88
C PRO A 517 -17.78 -1.02 9.20
N HIS A 518 -18.91 -0.87 8.49
CA HIS A 518 -20.09 -1.72 8.59
C HIS A 518 -20.26 -2.67 7.39
N ASN A 519 -19.25 -2.79 6.51
CA ASN A 519 -19.22 -3.76 5.41
C ASN A 519 -17.85 -4.48 5.31
N LEU A 520 -17.31 -4.89 6.46
CA LEU A 520 -16.08 -5.68 6.58
C LEU A 520 -16.42 -7.16 6.81
N ALA A 521 -15.82 -8.04 5.99
CA ALA A 521 -15.82 -9.47 6.24
C ALA A 521 -15.08 -9.80 7.54
N ILE A 522 -15.64 -10.68 8.36
CA ILE A 522 -15.08 -11.11 9.63
C ILE A 522 -15.04 -12.65 9.68
N LYS A 523 -13.85 -13.19 9.93
CA LYS A 523 -13.57 -14.63 9.90
C LYS A 523 -12.75 -15.05 11.10
N CYS A 524 -12.98 -16.27 11.57
CA CYS A 524 -12.17 -16.91 12.61
C CYS A 524 -11.77 -18.30 12.17
N PHE A 525 -10.47 -18.59 12.19
CA PHE A 525 -9.94 -19.93 11.94
C PHE A 525 -9.38 -20.51 13.22
N LEU A 526 -9.90 -21.67 13.63
CA LEU A 526 -9.28 -22.48 14.66
C LEU A 526 -8.40 -23.52 13.96
N ASN A 527 -7.10 -23.39 14.19
CA ASN A 527 -6.01 -24.12 13.55
C ASN A 527 -5.90 -23.85 12.03
N THR A 528 -6.99 -24.05 11.27
CA THR A 528 -7.36 -23.53 9.93
C THR A 528 -8.82 -23.83 9.58
N GLU A 529 -9.56 -24.56 10.42
CA GLU A 529 -10.98 -24.76 10.16
C GLU A 529 -11.69 -23.42 10.33
N LEU A 530 -12.42 -23.01 9.29
CA LEU A 530 -13.27 -21.83 9.32
C LEU A 530 -14.39 -22.07 10.34
N LYS A 531 -14.29 -21.41 11.49
CA LYS A 531 -15.26 -21.53 12.58
C LYS A 531 -16.35 -20.47 12.49
N GLN A 532 -15.97 -19.24 12.14
CA GLN A 532 -16.87 -18.10 11.94
C GLN A 532 -16.62 -17.49 10.56
N ASP A 533 -17.69 -17.16 9.84
CA ASP A 533 -17.67 -16.44 8.56
C ASP A 533 -18.91 -15.54 8.48
N SER A 534 -18.72 -14.23 8.48
CA SER A 534 -19.80 -13.24 8.50
C SER A 534 -19.29 -11.87 8.03
N ASN A 535 -20.11 -10.83 8.20
CA ASN A 535 -19.78 -9.45 7.88
C ASN A 535 -20.35 -8.51 8.97
N THR A 536 -19.64 -7.44 9.29
CA THR A 536 -20.08 -6.32 10.16
C THR A 536 -21.40 -5.66 9.74
N GLU A 537 -21.90 -5.93 8.53
CA GLU A 537 -23.26 -5.55 8.13
C GLU A 537 -24.33 -6.19 9.03
N ASN A 538 -24.03 -7.35 9.64
CA ASN A 538 -24.86 -8.02 10.61
C ASN A 538 -24.85 -7.39 12.01
N LEU A 539 -24.02 -6.37 12.28
CA LEU A 539 -24.07 -5.60 13.53
C LEU A 539 -25.47 -4.97 13.72
N ILE A 540 -26.16 -5.32 14.80
CA ILE A 540 -27.50 -4.84 15.17
C ILE A 540 -27.43 -3.36 15.57
N TYR A 541 -26.48 -3.03 16.46
CA TYR A 541 -26.13 -1.67 16.82
C TYR A 541 -24.81 -1.29 16.15
N LYS A 542 -24.91 -0.38 15.17
CA LYS A 542 -23.76 0.21 14.47
C LYS A 542 -22.94 1.12 15.38
N ILE A 543 -21.68 1.34 15.01
CA ILE A 543 -20.68 2.10 15.80
C ILE A 543 -21.23 3.47 16.27
N PRO A 544 -21.94 4.27 15.44
CA PRO A 544 -22.54 5.53 15.89
C PRO A 544 -23.51 5.40 17.07
N ALA A 545 -24.39 4.39 17.05
CA ALA A 545 -25.38 4.16 18.10
C ALA A 545 -24.72 3.63 19.38
N LEU A 546 -23.67 2.82 19.25
CA LEU A 546 -22.86 2.36 20.38
C LEU A 546 -22.17 3.55 21.08
N ILE A 547 -21.48 4.41 20.33
CA ILE A 547 -20.78 5.58 20.89
C ILE A 547 -21.76 6.56 21.53
N GLU A 548 -22.91 6.84 20.90
CA GLU A 548 -23.94 7.70 21.50
C GLU A 548 -24.47 7.11 22.82
N ARG A 549 -24.83 5.82 22.81
CA ARG A 549 -25.38 5.15 24.00
C ARG A 549 -24.37 5.08 25.14
N LEU A 550 -23.13 4.72 24.86
CA LEU A 550 -22.06 4.58 25.85
C LEU A 550 -21.63 5.95 26.40
N SER A 551 -21.33 6.90 25.52
CA SER A 551 -20.85 8.24 25.92
C SER A 551 -21.88 9.04 26.71
N THR A 552 -23.18 8.75 26.56
CA THR A 552 -24.26 9.34 27.37
C THR A 552 -24.23 8.86 28.83
N ILE A 553 -23.67 7.68 29.11
CA ILE A 553 -23.66 7.06 30.45
C ILE A 553 -22.27 7.18 31.11
N ILE A 554 -21.20 7.03 30.34
CA ILE A 554 -19.80 7.06 30.79
C ILE A 554 -18.93 7.81 29.80
N THR A 555 -17.99 8.63 30.28
CA THR A 555 -17.00 9.28 29.39
C THR A 555 -16.02 8.24 28.82
N LEU A 556 -15.90 8.20 27.50
CA LEU A 556 -14.88 7.44 26.79
C LEU A 556 -13.62 8.30 26.64
N LEU A 557 -12.45 7.73 26.85
CA LEU A 557 -11.15 8.41 26.80
C LEU A 557 -10.33 7.98 25.56
N PRO A 558 -9.36 8.81 25.11
CA PRO A 558 -8.41 8.39 24.09
C PRO A 558 -7.71 7.08 24.48
N GLY A 559 -7.81 6.10 23.60
CA GLY A 559 -7.29 4.74 23.76
C GLY A 559 -8.27 3.71 24.35
N ASP A 560 -9.45 4.11 24.82
CA ASP A 560 -10.50 3.16 25.21
C ASP A 560 -10.98 2.36 23.99
N LEU A 561 -11.36 1.10 24.23
CA LEU A 561 -11.80 0.17 23.19
C LEU A 561 -13.30 -0.13 23.29
N ILE A 562 -13.95 -0.24 22.14
CA ILE A 562 -15.27 -0.85 21.99
C ILE A 562 -15.13 -2.10 21.12
N LEU A 563 -15.21 -3.26 21.77
CA LEU A 563 -15.40 -4.58 21.16
C LEU A 563 -16.86 -4.67 20.70
N THR A 564 -17.08 -4.74 19.38
CA THR A 564 -18.41 -4.48 18.78
C THR A 564 -19.35 -5.69 18.80
N GLY A 565 -18.90 -6.85 19.26
CA GLY A 565 -19.64 -8.11 19.26
C GLY A 565 -19.08 -9.12 18.24
N THR A 566 -19.44 -10.38 18.45
CA THR A 566 -19.02 -11.53 17.63
C THR A 566 -20.15 -12.04 16.72
N PRO A 567 -19.85 -12.48 15.48
CA PRO A 567 -20.80 -13.19 14.62
C PRO A 567 -21.07 -14.62 15.10
N GLY A 568 -21.96 -15.33 14.39
CA GLY A 568 -22.20 -16.77 14.61
C GLY A 568 -20.97 -17.64 14.31
N GLY A 569 -21.03 -18.91 14.69
CA GLY A 569 -19.93 -19.88 14.58
C GLY A 569 -19.12 -20.07 15.86
N VAL A 570 -19.69 -19.70 17.01
CA VAL A 570 -19.03 -19.68 18.32
C VAL A 570 -19.05 -21.06 18.96
N GLY A 571 -17.91 -21.49 19.52
CA GLY A 571 -17.67 -22.87 19.97
C GLY A 571 -18.78 -23.52 20.80
N VAL A 572 -19.30 -22.82 21.82
CA VAL A 572 -20.35 -23.33 22.72
C VAL A 572 -21.70 -23.63 22.07
N TYR A 573 -21.97 -23.10 20.86
CA TYR A 573 -23.24 -23.27 20.15
C TYR A 573 -23.14 -24.18 18.92
N ARG A 574 -21.96 -24.78 18.69
CA ARG A 574 -21.77 -25.81 17.68
C ARG A 574 -22.40 -27.12 18.13
N ASP A 575 -22.70 -28.01 17.18
CA ASP A 575 -23.19 -29.37 17.46
C ASP A 575 -22.21 -30.41 16.89
N PRO A 576 -21.44 -31.13 17.74
CA PRO A 576 -21.33 -30.95 19.19
C PRO A 576 -20.59 -29.65 19.57
N PRO A 577 -20.73 -29.15 20.81
CA PRO A 577 -19.99 -27.98 21.28
C PRO A 577 -18.47 -28.18 21.24
N GLU A 578 -17.76 -27.12 20.86
CA GLU A 578 -16.33 -27.15 20.60
C GLU A 578 -15.59 -26.12 21.46
N PHE A 579 -14.45 -26.51 22.04
CA PHE A 579 -13.66 -25.68 22.95
C PHE A 579 -12.17 -25.80 22.66
N LEU A 580 -11.46 -24.68 22.88
CA LEU A 580 -10.02 -24.53 22.75
C LEU A 580 -9.27 -25.48 23.70
N LYS A 581 -8.19 -26.07 23.18
CA LYS A 581 -7.29 -26.98 23.86
C LYS A 581 -5.87 -26.38 23.87
N PRO A 582 -5.01 -26.77 24.83
CA PRO A 582 -3.61 -26.38 24.82
C PRO A 582 -2.94 -26.71 23.49
N GLY A 583 -2.39 -25.70 22.84
CA GLY A 583 -1.71 -25.83 21.55
C GLY A 583 -2.58 -25.61 20.32
N ASP A 584 -3.87 -25.31 20.47
CA ASP A 584 -4.66 -24.74 19.37
C ASP A 584 -4.12 -23.35 18.98
N VAL A 585 -4.21 -23.00 17.69
CA VAL A 585 -3.88 -21.68 17.15
C VAL A 585 -5.13 -21.04 16.57
N ILE A 586 -5.51 -19.90 17.10
CA ILE A 586 -6.47 -19.01 16.45
C ILE A 586 -5.66 -18.15 15.48
N THR A 587 -5.85 -18.34 14.19
CA THR A 587 -5.17 -17.54 13.15
C THR A 587 -6.16 -16.76 12.31
N ARG A 588 -5.61 -15.74 11.65
CA ARG A 588 -6.26 -15.06 10.53
C ARG A 588 -5.77 -15.60 9.18
N ALA A 589 -4.49 -15.97 9.05
CA ALA A 589 -3.85 -16.32 7.78
C ALA A 589 -2.78 -17.41 7.92
N MET A 590 -2.52 -18.16 6.84
CA MET A 590 -1.35 -19.05 6.75
C MET A 590 -0.63 -18.95 5.40
N LYS A 591 0.69 -18.71 5.48
CA LYS A 591 1.64 -18.73 4.35
C LYS A 591 2.38 -20.08 4.35
N PHE A 592 1.81 -21.08 3.69
CA PHE A 592 2.33 -22.44 3.69
C PHE A 592 3.58 -22.59 2.83
N VAL A 593 4.65 -23.14 3.40
CA VAL A 593 5.92 -23.38 2.72
C VAL A 593 6.29 -24.85 2.73
N GLN A 594 6.96 -25.25 1.66
CA GLN A 594 7.71 -26.49 1.61
C GLN A 594 9.21 -26.14 1.59
N PHE A 595 10.01 -26.83 2.40
CA PHE A 595 11.41 -26.48 2.64
C PHE A 595 12.26 -27.73 2.92
N VAL A 596 13.57 -27.56 2.87
CA VAL A 596 14.55 -28.52 3.40
C VAL A 596 15.41 -27.82 4.44
N LYS A 597 15.87 -28.53 5.48
CA LYS A 597 16.83 -27.98 6.44
C LYS A 597 18.22 -28.00 5.81
N ARG A 598 19.06 -26.98 6.03
CA ARG A 598 20.42 -26.95 5.44
C ARG A 598 21.31 -28.10 5.92
N GLU A 599 21.08 -28.57 7.15
CA GLU A 599 21.74 -29.74 7.74
C GLU A 599 21.27 -31.09 7.13
N ASN A 600 20.07 -31.13 6.53
CA ASN A 600 19.54 -32.32 5.86
C ASN A 600 18.78 -31.94 4.57
N PRO A 601 19.51 -31.60 3.49
CA PRO A 601 18.93 -31.03 2.27
C PRO A 601 18.10 -32.01 1.44
N ASN A 602 18.12 -33.30 1.78
CA ASN A 602 17.36 -34.36 1.10
C ASN A 602 15.99 -34.63 1.76
N GLU A 603 15.74 -34.08 2.95
CA GLU A 603 14.46 -34.24 3.64
C GLU A 603 13.54 -33.05 3.40
N ILE A 604 12.54 -33.26 2.53
CA ILE A 604 11.43 -32.34 2.36
C ILE A 604 10.62 -32.26 3.67
N ARG A 605 10.22 -31.04 3.99
CA ARG A 605 9.36 -30.66 5.10
C ARG A 605 8.31 -29.66 4.65
N VAL A 606 7.17 -29.71 5.31
CA VAL A 606 6.15 -28.65 5.26
C VAL A 606 6.16 -27.85 6.55
N GLY A 607 5.91 -26.55 6.42
CA GLY A 607 5.73 -25.59 7.49
C GLY A 607 4.87 -24.41 7.06
N TYR A 608 4.84 -23.38 7.90
CA TYR A 608 4.29 -22.07 7.54
C TYR A 608 5.21 -20.95 8.03
N LEU A 609 5.19 -19.81 7.34
CA LEU A 609 5.99 -18.65 7.74
C LEU A 609 5.42 -17.97 8.98
N ARG A 610 6.28 -17.68 9.96
CA ARG A 610 5.97 -16.90 11.17
C ARG A 610 7.15 -16.02 11.54
N GLY A 611 7.00 -14.71 11.36
CA GLY A 611 8.11 -13.76 11.49
C GLY A 611 9.25 -14.08 10.51
N ALA A 612 10.49 -14.03 10.97
CA ALA A 612 11.70 -14.33 10.18
C ALA A 612 12.04 -15.85 10.08
N GLY A 613 11.06 -16.74 10.29
CA GLY A 613 11.29 -18.18 10.33
C GLY A 613 10.11 -19.03 9.87
N VAL A 614 10.34 -20.35 9.89
CA VAL A 614 9.38 -21.39 9.53
C VAL A 614 8.97 -22.16 10.79
N VAL A 615 7.68 -22.32 11.01
CA VAL A 615 7.15 -23.32 11.95
C VAL A 615 6.95 -24.63 11.19
N GLU A 616 7.74 -25.65 11.55
CA GLU A 616 7.67 -26.98 10.94
C GLU A 616 6.45 -27.76 11.46
N ILE A 617 5.59 -28.23 10.56
CA ILE A 617 4.41 -29.05 10.90
C ILE A 617 4.62 -30.56 10.66
N SER A 618 5.76 -30.94 10.08
CA SER A 618 6.05 -32.30 9.58
C SER A 618 7.09 -33.08 10.41
N CYS A 619 7.40 -32.63 11.63
CA CYS A 619 8.46 -33.21 12.48
C CYS A 619 7.99 -34.10 13.66
N ARG A 620 6.68 -34.30 13.85
CA ARG A 620 6.12 -34.74 15.16
C ARG A 620 5.71 -36.21 15.26
N ASP A 621 5.62 -36.93 14.15
CA ASP A 621 5.39 -38.38 14.10
C ASP A 621 6.01 -38.95 12.81
N CYS A 622 6.54 -40.17 12.83
CA CYS A 622 7.04 -40.86 11.64
C CYS A 622 5.93 -41.18 10.62
N ALA A 623 4.66 -41.19 11.05
CA ALA A 623 3.48 -41.34 10.18
C ALA A 623 3.00 -40.02 9.52
N MET A 624 3.58 -38.86 9.86
CA MET A 624 3.12 -37.57 9.32
C MET A 624 3.60 -37.33 7.87
N PRO A 625 2.75 -36.77 7.00
CA PRO A 625 3.14 -36.35 5.65
C PRO A 625 4.35 -35.41 5.63
N ARG A 626 5.21 -35.60 4.63
CA ARG A 626 6.48 -34.85 4.49
C ARG A 626 6.41 -33.78 3.41
N THR A 627 5.51 -33.95 2.44
CA THR A 627 5.28 -33.03 1.33
C THR A 627 3.90 -32.39 1.40
N MET A 628 3.74 -31.21 0.79
CA MET A 628 2.43 -30.53 0.75
C MET A 628 1.37 -31.36 0.02
N LEU A 629 1.76 -32.10 -1.01
CA LEU A 629 0.82 -32.94 -1.76
C LEU A 629 0.23 -34.07 -0.92
N GLU A 630 1.03 -34.73 -0.09
CA GLU A 630 0.55 -35.77 0.83
C GLU A 630 -0.41 -35.17 1.88
N ILE A 631 -0.13 -33.97 2.40
CA ILE A 631 -1.03 -33.23 3.32
C ILE A 631 -2.40 -33.04 2.68
N LEU A 632 -2.44 -32.58 1.44
CA LEU A 632 -3.67 -32.34 0.69
C LEU A 632 -4.39 -33.64 0.28
N LYS A 633 -3.65 -34.71 -0.06
CA LYS A 633 -4.24 -35.99 -0.50
C LYS A 633 -4.82 -36.85 0.63
N HIS A 634 -4.29 -36.76 1.84
CA HIS A 634 -4.71 -37.63 2.96
C HIS A 634 -5.85 -37.08 3.82
N ASP A 635 -6.46 -35.94 3.44
CA ASP A 635 -7.48 -35.21 4.23
C ASP A 635 -7.02 -34.89 5.68
N VAL A 636 -5.69 -34.95 5.87
CA VAL A 636 -5.00 -34.59 7.11
C VAL A 636 -4.53 -33.15 7.10
N ALA A 637 -4.85 -32.37 6.06
CA ALA A 637 -4.84 -30.92 6.15
C ALA A 637 -5.57 -30.51 7.44
N GLU A 638 -6.84 -30.86 7.60
CA GLU A 638 -7.62 -30.57 8.83
C GLU A 638 -6.97 -31.16 10.11
N LYS A 639 -6.23 -32.28 10.07
CA LYS A 639 -5.62 -32.92 11.26
C LYS A 639 -4.23 -32.41 11.68
N ILE A 640 -3.34 -32.10 10.74
CA ILE A 640 -1.97 -31.59 10.99
C ILE A 640 -2.01 -30.22 11.66
N ILE A 641 -3.06 -29.50 11.30
CA ILE A 641 -3.54 -28.25 11.82
C ILE A 641 -3.93 -28.36 13.30
N HIS A 642 -4.64 -29.41 13.71
CA HIS A 642 -5.02 -29.68 15.10
C HIS A 642 -3.90 -30.29 15.99
N VAL A 643 -2.63 -30.23 15.57
CA VAL A 643 -1.51 -30.76 16.38
C VAL A 643 -1.14 -29.76 17.48
N PRO A 644 -1.22 -30.13 18.79
CA PRO A 644 -0.96 -29.22 19.89
C PRO A 644 0.39 -28.50 19.82
N GLN A 645 0.36 -27.18 19.60
CA GLN A 645 1.51 -26.29 19.64
C GLN A 645 2.05 -26.03 21.06
N ASN A 646 2.51 -27.09 21.71
CA ASN A 646 3.61 -26.95 22.66
C ASN A 646 4.82 -26.41 21.87
N ASN A 647 5.06 -25.11 22.04
CA ASN A 647 6.16 -24.26 21.55
C ASN A 647 7.03 -24.89 20.45
N PRO A 648 6.60 -24.91 19.17
CA PRO A 648 7.48 -25.30 18.08
C PRO A 648 8.57 -24.23 17.91
N ASP A 649 9.84 -24.64 18.01
CA ASP A 649 10.97 -23.77 17.72
C ASP A 649 10.83 -23.20 16.31
N VAL A 650 10.74 -21.87 16.21
CA VAL A 650 10.70 -21.17 14.92
C VAL A 650 12.08 -21.32 14.28
N ILE A 651 12.17 -22.12 13.22
CA ILE A 651 13.43 -22.36 12.52
C ILE A 651 13.75 -21.09 11.72
N PRO A 652 14.88 -20.39 11.98
CA PRO A 652 15.21 -19.18 11.23
C PRO A 652 15.30 -19.45 9.73
N LEU A 653 14.83 -18.53 8.89
CA LEU A 653 14.87 -18.69 7.43
C LEU A 653 16.29 -18.97 6.90
N ASN A 654 17.32 -18.46 7.57
CA ASN A 654 18.72 -18.74 7.25
C ASN A 654 19.12 -20.21 7.42
N ASN A 655 18.41 -21.00 8.22
CA ASN A 655 18.72 -22.43 8.47
C ASN A 655 17.99 -23.38 7.52
N VAL A 656 17.12 -22.86 6.65
CA VAL A 656 16.34 -23.63 5.67
C VAL A 656 16.61 -23.16 4.24
N VAL A 657 16.16 -23.96 3.29
CA VAL A 657 16.01 -23.59 1.88
C VAL A 657 14.55 -23.84 1.51
N LEU A 658 13.82 -22.78 1.14
CA LEU A 658 12.47 -22.92 0.59
C LEU A 658 12.57 -23.57 -0.79
N ILE A 659 11.69 -24.54 -1.05
CA ILE A 659 11.51 -25.14 -2.38
C ILE A 659 10.12 -24.76 -2.90
N ALA A 660 9.70 -25.28 -4.07
CA ALA A 660 8.35 -25.02 -4.56
C ALA A 660 7.33 -25.45 -3.49
N PRO A 661 6.34 -24.61 -3.15
CA PRO A 661 5.49 -24.82 -1.97
C PRO A 661 4.59 -26.06 -2.10
N ILE A 662 4.47 -26.60 -3.31
CA ILE A 662 3.95 -27.93 -3.60
C ILE A 662 4.75 -28.54 -4.76
N THR A 663 4.98 -29.85 -4.71
CA THR A 663 5.75 -30.63 -5.69
C THR A 663 5.11 -32.01 -5.89
N GLY A 664 5.41 -32.68 -7.01
CA GLY A 664 4.89 -34.02 -7.31
C GLY A 664 3.42 -34.06 -7.72
N VAL A 665 2.83 -32.89 -8.01
CA VAL A 665 1.42 -32.72 -8.38
C VAL A 665 1.06 -33.49 -9.66
N ASP A 666 -0.19 -33.90 -9.80
CA ASP A 666 -0.62 -34.71 -10.95
C ASP A 666 -0.86 -33.86 -12.21
N LYS A 667 -1.45 -32.65 -12.07
CA LYS A 667 -1.71 -31.73 -13.18
C LYS A 667 -1.28 -30.29 -12.87
N VAL A 668 -0.63 -29.67 -13.87
CA VAL A 668 -0.43 -28.23 -13.96
C VAL A 668 -1.13 -27.77 -15.25
N LEU A 669 -2.22 -27.04 -15.09
CA LEU A 669 -3.02 -26.48 -16.18
C LEU A 669 -2.77 -24.97 -16.26
N GLY A 670 -2.81 -24.40 -17.45
CA GLY A 670 -2.73 -22.95 -17.65
C GLY A 670 -3.78 -22.46 -18.64
N VAL A 671 -4.09 -21.17 -18.61
CA VAL A 671 -5.04 -20.53 -19.52
C VAL A 671 -4.32 -19.49 -20.38
N ALA A 672 -4.38 -19.65 -21.70
CA ALA A 672 -3.86 -18.67 -22.65
C ALA A 672 -4.94 -17.63 -23.00
N TYR A 673 -4.51 -16.38 -23.29
CA TYR A 673 -5.40 -15.29 -23.70
C TYR A 673 -6.52 -15.01 -22.68
N ASN A 674 -6.20 -15.03 -21.39
CA ASN A 674 -7.19 -14.84 -20.32
C ASN A 674 -7.12 -13.46 -19.64
N TYR A 675 -6.38 -12.52 -20.20
CA TYR A 675 -6.29 -11.13 -19.71
C TYR A 675 -6.57 -10.18 -20.88
N SER A 676 -7.46 -9.22 -20.66
CA SER A 676 -7.89 -8.24 -21.68
C SER A 676 -6.72 -7.42 -22.23
N ASP A 677 -5.82 -6.96 -21.36
CA ASP A 677 -4.63 -6.19 -21.76
C ASP A 677 -3.61 -6.99 -22.59
N GLN A 678 -3.51 -8.31 -22.39
CA GLN A 678 -2.75 -9.21 -23.25
C GLN A 678 -3.42 -9.37 -24.62
N CYS A 679 -4.74 -9.48 -24.67
CA CYS A 679 -5.48 -9.56 -25.93
C CYS A 679 -5.32 -8.26 -26.75
N GLU A 680 -5.39 -7.10 -26.09
CA GLU A 680 -5.12 -5.79 -26.68
C GLU A 680 -3.68 -5.68 -27.22
N GLU A 681 -2.66 -6.04 -26.42
CA GLU A 681 -1.25 -6.03 -26.82
C GLU A 681 -0.98 -6.90 -28.07
N LEU A 682 -1.64 -8.05 -28.17
CA LEU A 682 -1.48 -8.99 -29.28
C LEU A 682 -2.40 -8.72 -30.48
N GLY A 683 -3.31 -7.74 -30.39
CA GLY A 683 -4.35 -7.50 -31.40
C GLY A 683 -5.30 -8.69 -31.59
N ALA A 684 -5.51 -9.49 -30.54
CA ALA A 684 -6.31 -10.72 -30.55
C ALA A 684 -7.71 -10.47 -29.97
N GLU A 685 -8.73 -11.14 -30.52
CA GLU A 685 -10.07 -11.14 -29.90
C GLU A 685 -10.06 -11.88 -28.55
N GLU A 686 -10.82 -11.38 -27.57
CA GLU A 686 -11.02 -12.07 -26.29
C GLU A 686 -11.72 -13.43 -26.50
N PRO A 687 -11.15 -14.55 -26.02
CA PRO A 687 -11.74 -15.86 -26.21
C PRO A 687 -13.11 -15.98 -25.52
N ARG A 688 -14.15 -16.35 -26.26
CA ARG A 688 -15.49 -16.62 -25.69
C ARG A 688 -15.52 -17.79 -24.71
N VAL A 689 -14.52 -18.67 -24.75
CA VAL A 689 -14.32 -19.80 -23.82
C VAL A 689 -12.83 -19.89 -23.47
N PRO A 690 -12.46 -20.34 -22.25
CA PRO A 690 -11.06 -20.39 -21.85
C PRO A 690 -10.22 -21.32 -22.75
N CYS A 691 -9.02 -20.88 -23.15
CA CYS A 691 -8.07 -21.67 -23.91
C CYS A 691 -7.07 -22.37 -22.98
N PHE A 692 -7.30 -23.64 -22.66
CA PHE A 692 -6.45 -24.39 -21.75
C PHE A 692 -5.22 -25.00 -22.43
N PHE A 693 -4.08 -24.97 -21.74
CA PHE A 693 -2.90 -25.78 -22.02
C PHE A 693 -2.43 -26.50 -20.75
N SER A 694 -1.43 -27.38 -20.88
CA SER A 694 -0.80 -28.06 -19.75
C SER A 694 0.70 -27.80 -19.70
N LYS A 695 1.25 -27.86 -18.49
CA LYS A 695 2.70 -27.98 -18.22
C LYS A 695 2.95 -29.31 -17.54
N PHE A 696 4.07 -29.97 -17.82
CA PHE A 696 4.45 -31.16 -17.05
C PHE A 696 4.93 -30.78 -15.64
N PRO A 697 4.63 -31.60 -14.60
CA PRO A 697 5.11 -31.34 -13.23
C PRO A 697 6.64 -31.23 -13.08
N SER A 698 7.42 -31.81 -14.00
CA SER A 698 8.89 -31.65 -14.06
C SER A 698 9.36 -30.21 -14.34
N THR A 699 8.48 -29.33 -14.80
CA THR A 699 8.77 -27.91 -14.99
C THR A 699 8.87 -27.13 -13.67
N ILE A 700 8.31 -27.66 -12.58
CA ILE A 700 8.18 -26.94 -11.31
C ILE A 700 9.55 -26.77 -10.64
N ILE A 701 9.90 -25.52 -10.31
CA ILE A 701 11.01 -25.19 -9.41
C ILE A 701 10.59 -24.16 -8.36
N GLY A 702 11.32 -24.11 -7.26
CA GLY A 702 11.04 -23.25 -6.12
C GLY A 702 11.68 -21.87 -6.16
N PRO A 703 11.46 -21.06 -5.11
CA PRO A 703 12.04 -19.74 -4.98
C PRO A 703 13.57 -19.76 -4.99
N ASN A 704 14.19 -18.81 -5.68
CA ASN A 704 15.65 -18.70 -5.87
C ASN A 704 16.31 -19.90 -6.59
N GLN A 705 15.55 -20.89 -7.06
CA GLN A 705 16.07 -21.88 -8.00
C GLN A 705 16.17 -21.26 -9.41
N ALA A 706 17.07 -21.79 -10.23
CA ALA A 706 17.42 -21.19 -11.50
C ALA A 706 16.59 -21.74 -12.67
N VAL A 707 16.05 -20.84 -13.49
CA VAL A 707 15.47 -21.17 -14.80
C VAL A 707 16.62 -21.49 -15.75
N ARG A 708 16.62 -22.69 -16.33
CA ARG A 708 17.69 -23.22 -17.19
C ARG A 708 17.29 -23.12 -18.65
N ILE A 709 17.85 -22.16 -19.38
CA ILE A 709 17.66 -22.04 -20.83
C ILE A 709 18.63 -22.99 -21.53
N ARG A 710 18.10 -23.92 -22.33
CA ARG A 710 18.88 -24.83 -23.17
C ARG A 710 19.50 -24.04 -24.33
N PRO A 711 20.70 -24.41 -24.85
CA PRO A 711 21.32 -23.69 -25.97
C PRO A 711 20.50 -23.61 -27.27
N VAL A 712 19.45 -24.44 -27.41
CA VAL A 712 18.51 -24.48 -28.55
C VAL A 712 17.25 -23.62 -28.36
N CYS A 713 17.22 -22.81 -27.29
CA CYS A 713 16.10 -21.96 -26.91
C CYS A 713 16.54 -20.51 -26.97
N GLU A 714 16.16 -19.82 -28.05
CA GLU A 714 16.58 -18.44 -28.35
C GLU A 714 15.52 -17.39 -27.95
N LYS A 715 14.28 -17.81 -27.69
CA LYS A 715 13.13 -16.91 -27.50
C LYS A 715 12.29 -17.25 -26.27
N ALA A 716 12.97 -17.55 -25.16
CA ALA A 716 12.36 -17.73 -23.85
C ALA A 716 11.85 -16.39 -23.31
N GLY A 717 10.54 -16.22 -23.18
CA GLY A 717 9.90 -15.04 -22.60
C GLY A 717 9.44 -15.26 -21.16
N TRP A 718 9.47 -14.18 -20.36
CA TRP A 718 8.81 -14.13 -19.06
C TRP A 718 7.28 -14.03 -19.21
N GLN A 719 6.57 -14.55 -18.21
CA GLN A 719 5.13 -14.40 -18.00
C GLN A 719 4.87 -14.50 -16.50
N LEU A 720 4.13 -13.57 -15.91
CA LEU A 720 3.66 -13.62 -14.52
C LEU A 720 2.21 -14.11 -14.47
N ASP A 721 1.93 -15.09 -13.61
CA ASP A 721 0.63 -15.75 -13.53
C ASP A 721 0.18 -15.93 -12.05
N LEU A 722 -1.11 -15.73 -11.78
CA LEU A 722 -1.74 -16.10 -10.51
C LEU A 722 -2.15 -17.58 -10.57
N ALA A 723 -1.57 -18.40 -9.71
CA ALA A 723 -1.82 -19.84 -9.68
C ALA A 723 -2.73 -20.24 -8.51
N VAL A 724 -3.75 -21.02 -8.81
CA VAL A 724 -4.69 -21.61 -7.85
C VAL A 724 -4.23 -23.04 -7.52
N VAL A 725 -4.19 -23.39 -6.22
CA VAL A 725 -3.93 -24.76 -5.76
C VAL A 725 -5.24 -25.38 -5.27
N ILE A 726 -5.62 -26.51 -5.86
CA ILE A 726 -6.83 -27.24 -5.49
C ILE A 726 -6.61 -27.98 -4.16
N GLY A 727 -7.56 -27.85 -3.23
CA GLY A 727 -7.53 -28.49 -1.91
C GLY A 727 -8.44 -29.69 -1.75
N LYS A 728 -9.57 -29.73 -2.48
CA LYS A 728 -10.55 -30.83 -2.40
C LYS A 728 -10.88 -31.34 -3.80
N LYS A 729 -11.18 -32.64 -3.91
CA LYS A 729 -11.52 -33.28 -5.20
C LYS A 729 -12.75 -32.61 -5.82
N ALA A 730 -12.60 -32.00 -7.00
CA ALA A 730 -13.66 -31.28 -7.71
C ALA A 730 -14.02 -32.00 -9.02
N SER A 731 -15.30 -32.28 -9.21
CA SER A 731 -15.86 -32.91 -10.41
C SER A 731 -17.26 -32.33 -10.63
N SER A 732 -17.53 -31.80 -11.82
CA SER A 732 -18.77 -31.10 -12.18
C SER A 732 -19.21 -30.00 -11.19
N VAL A 733 -18.25 -29.22 -10.69
CA VAL A 733 -18.48 -28.17 -9.70
C VAL A 733 -19.07 -26.93 -10.38
N LYS A 734 -20.03 -26.27 -9.74
CA LYS A 734 -20.58 -24.98 -10.18
C LYS A 734 -19.72 -23.81 -9.72
N ALA A 735 -19.65 -22.75 -10.52
CA ALA A 735 -18.77 -21.60 -10.26
C ALA A 735 -19.02 -20.98 -8.86
N ASP A 736 -20.28 -20.80 -8.47
CA ASP A 736 -20.68 -20.33 -7.13
C ASP A 736 -20.15 -21.21 -5.97
N HIS A 737 -19.86 -22.48 -6.23
CA HIS A 737 -19.29 -23.44 -5.28
C HIS A 737 -17.76 -23.61 -5.38
N ALA A 738 -17.12 -23.07 -6.42
CA ALA A 738 -15.72 -23.33 -6.75
C ALA A 738 -14.74 -22.99 -5.61
N HIS A 739 -15.01 -21.92 -4.86
CA HIS A 739 -14.18 -21.48 -3.72
C HIS A 739 -13.97 -22.58 -2.66
N LYS A 740 -14.94 -23.49 -2.47
CA LYS A 740 -14.88 -24.58 -1.47
C LYS A 740 -13.84 -25.66 -1.81
N TYR A 741 -13.31 -25.64 -3.03
CA TYR A 741 -12.34 -26.61 -3.54
C TYR A 741 -10.93 -26.05 -3.66
N ILE A 742 -10.73 -24.75 -3.39
CA ILE A 742 -9.43 -24.08 -3.44
C ILE A 742 -8.75 -24.22 -2.07
N PHE A 743 -7.52 -24.69 -2.02
CA PHE A 743 -6.69 -24.66 -0.81
C PHE A 743 -6.09 -23.26 -0.60
N GLY A 744 -5.58 -22.68 -1.69
CA GLY A 744 -4.91 -21.40 -1.65
C GLY A 744 -4.42 -20.94 -3.02
N TYR A 745 -3.69 -19.84 -3.00
CA TYR A 745 -3.16 -19.17 -4.17
C TYR A 745 -1.65 -19.00 -4.03
N THR A 746 -0.93 -19.04 -5.14
CA THR A 746 0.51 -18.81 -5.21
C THR A 746 0.83 -18.09 -6.52
N LEU A 747 2.08 -17.67 -6.70
CA LEU A 747 2.54 -16.99 -7.90
C LEU A 747 3.34 -17.99 -8.75
N ALA A 748 3.07 -18.02 -10.05
CA ALA A 748 3.83 -18.79 -11.03
C ALA A 748 4.51 -17.89 -12.06
N GLN A 749 5.70 -18.26 -12.51
CA GLN A 749 6.36 -17.69 -13.68
C GLN A 749 6.19 -18.64 -14.87
N ASP A 750 5.35 -18.29 -15.85
CA ASP A 750 5.05 -19.15 -16.99
C ASP A 750 6.05 -18.98 -18.15
N ILE A 751 7.31 -19.32 -17.87
CA ILE A 751 8.39 -19.18 -18.87
C ILE A 751 8.01 -19.96 -20.12
N THR A 752 8.11 -19.29 -21.28
CA THR A 752 7.59 -19.80 -22.55
C THR A 752 8.62 -19.59 -23.67
N GLU A 753 9.07 -20.68 -24.29
CA GLU A 753 9.91 -20.64 -25.49
C GLU A 753 9.05 -20.41 -26.74
N ARG A 754 9.25 -19.27 -27.41
CA ARG A 754 8.36 -18.81 -28.49
C ARG A 754 8.65 -19.42 -29.86
N ASP A 755 9.89 -19.78 -30.20
CA ASP A 755 10.16 -20.39 -31.50
C ASP A 755 9.49 -21.76 -31.64
N TRP A 756 9.44 -22.51 -30.54
CA TRP A 756 8.86 -23.83 -30.47
C TRP A 756 7.31 -23.79 -30.38
N LEU A 757 6.74 -22.60 -30.13
CA LEU A 757 5.30 -22.32 -30.18
C LEU A 757 4.83 -21.85 -31.57
N LEU A 758 5.67 -21.09 -32.28
CA LEU A 758 5.26 -20.39 -33.52
C LEU A 758 5.81 -21.01 -34.82
N ASN A 759 7.01 -21.60 -34.81
CA ASN A 759 7.74 -21.94 -36.03
C ASN A 759 7.80 -23.45 -36.38
N GLN A 760 7.14 -24.34 -35.61
CA GLN A 760 7.20 -25.80 -35.81
C GLN A 760 5.83 -26.46 -36.07
N ASN A 761 5.02 -25.88 -36.97
CA ASN A 761 3.83 -26.52 -37.58
C ASN A 761 2.79 -27.13 -36.59
N GLY A 762 2.32 -26.36 -35.61
CA GLY A 762 1.16 -26.79 -34.81
C GLY A 762 0.59 -25.72 -33.89
N THR A 763 -0.72 -25.76 -33.69
CA THR A 763 -1.48 -24.95 -32.70
C THR A 763 -1.28 -25.43 -31.26
N GLN A 764 -0.07 -25.89 -30.92
CA GLN A 764 0.19 -26.71 -29.74
C GLN A 764 1.19 -26.04 -28.77
N PHE A 765 0.85 -26.03 -27.48
CA PHE A 765 1.59 -25.30 -26.45
C PHE A 765 2.68 -26.12 -25.74
N LEU A 766 2.64 -27.45 -25.82
CA LEU A 766 3.34 -28.38 -24.95
C LEU A 766 4.85 -28.13 -24.91
N LEU A 767 5.51 -28.03 -26.07
CA LEU A 767 6.98 -27.91 -26.14
C LEU A 767 7.49 -26.52 -25.71
N GLY A 768 6.73 -25.47 -26.01
CA GLY A 768 7.05 -24.11 -25.56
C GLY A 768 6.82 -23.88 -24.06
N LYS A 769 5.84 -24.60 -23.47
CA LYS A 769 5.41 -24.46 -22.07
C LYS A 769 6.02 -25.48 -21.10
N SER A 770 6.42 -26.67 -21.56
CA SER A 770 6.78 -27.80 -20.69
C SER A 770 8.27 -28.13 -20.60
N GLN A 771 9.16 -27.16 -20.78
CA GLN A 771 10.59 -27.37 -20.53
C GLN A 771 10.89 -27.46 -19.03
N ASP A 772 11.88 -28.26 -18.65
CA ASP A 772 12.33 -28.35 -17.25
C ASP A 772 12.66 -26.95 -16.71
N THR A 773 12.32 -26.68 -15.45
CA THR A 773 12.48 -25.36 -14.78
C THR A 773 11.62 -24.20 -15.30
N PHE A 774 10.76 -24.39 -16.32
CA PHE A 774 9.92 -23.31 -16.87
C PHE A 774 8.63 -23.04 -16.08
N CYS A 775 8.48 -23.57 -14.86
CA CYS A 775 7.41 -23.24 -13.93
C CYS A 775 7.94 -22.91 -12.52
N PRO A 776 8.69 -21.81 -12.32
CA PRO A 776 8.93 -21.32 -10.97
C PRO A 776 7.63 -21.03 -10.24
N LEU A 777 7.49 -21.56 -9.04
CA LEU A 777 6.28 -21.54 -8.22
C LEU A 777 6.64 -21.14 -6.78
N GLY A 778 5.94 -20.15 -6.22
CA GLY A 778 6.17 -19.68 -4.85
C GLY A 778 5.80 -18.21 -4.64
N PRO A 779 6.29 -17.55 -3.57
CA PRO A 779 7.21 -18.05 -2.55
C PRO A 779 6.60 -19.06 -1.56
N TYR A 780 5.28 -19.05 -1.43
CA TYR A 780 4.48 -19.91 -0.55
C TYR A 780 3.08 -20.08 -1.17
N ILE A 781 2.26 -20.97 -0.61
CA ILE A 781 0.81 -20.96 -0.86
C ILE A 781 0.17 -20.08 0.22
N MET A 782 -0.47 -18.99 -0.20
CA MET A 782 -1.34 -18.18 0.64
C MET A 782 -2.68 -18.91 0.79
N SER A 783 -3.20 -19.04 2.01
CA SER A 783 -4.52 -19.62 2.25
C SER A 783 -5.62 -18.84 1.51
N ALA A 784 -6.61 -19.54 0.94
CA ALA A 784 -7.56 -18.96 -0.01
C ALA A 784 -8.40 -17.79 0.56
N ASP A 785 -8.58 -17.80 1.87
CA ASP A 785 -9.23 -16.82 2.73
C ASP A 785 -8.50 -15.48 2.85
N GLU A 786 -7.17 -15.45 2.69
CA GLU A 786 -6.32 -14.27 2.97
C GLU A 786 -5.55 -13.75 1.76
N ALA A 787 -5.77 -14.34 0.58
CA ALA A 787 -5.38 -13.75 -0.69
C ALA A 787 -6.15 -12.45 -1.03
N GLY A 788 -7.13 -12.06 -0.21
CA GLY A 788 -7.93 -10.85 -0.41
C GLY A 788 -8.92 -10.99 -1.57
N ASN A 789 -9.25 -9.89 -2.23
CA ASN A 789 -10.05 -9.93 -3.45
C ASN A 789 -9.17 -10.36 -4.63
N VAL A 790 -9.12 -11.67 -4.91
CA VAL A 790 -8.31 -12.24 -6.00
C VAL A 790 -8.68 -11.76 -7.40
N ASP A 791 -9.87 -11.17 -7.58
CA ASP A 791 -10.30 -10.53 -8.83
C ASP A 791 -9.85 -9.05 -8.93
N ASN A 792 -9.08 -8.53 -7.97
CA ASN A 792 -8.51 -7.18 -7.99
C ASN A 792 -7.17 -7.11 -7.22
N LEU A 793 -6.14 -7.83 -7.69
CA LEU A 793 -4.78 -7.80 -7.15
C LEU A 793 -3.82 -7.20 -8.17
N THR A 794 -2.95 -6.29 -7.73
CA THR A 794 -1.88 -5.73 -8.56
C THR A 794 -0.82 -6.79 -8.89
N MET A 795 -0.39 -6.86 -10.15
CA MET A 795 0.59 -7.81 -10.67
C MET A 795 1.77 -7.05 -11.30
N VAL A 796 3.00 -7.36 -10.90
CA VAL A 796 4.21 -6.71 -11.43
C VAL A 796 5.29 -7.74 -11.73
N CYS A 797 5.77 -7.78 -12.97
CA CYS A 797 6.93 -8.58 -13.38
C CYS A 797 8.06 -7.66 -13.82
N SER A 798 9.28 -7.92 -13.35
CA SER A 798 10.48 -7.17 -13.70
C SER A 798 11.62 -8.12 -14.08
N VAL A 799 12.43 -7.70 -15.04
CA VAL A 799 13.65 -8.41 -15.47
C VAL A 799 14.82 -7.45 -15.30
N ASN A 800 15.84 -7.87 -14.56
CA ASN A 800 17.01 -7.05 -14.20
C ASN A 800 16.65 -5.71 -13.53
N GLY A 801 15.51 -5.65 -12.83
CA GLY A 801 14.99 -4.44 -12.16
C GLY A 801 14.12 -3.54 -13.06
N GLU A 802 14.11 -3.73 -14.38
CA GLU A 802 13.18 -3.03 -15.27
C GLU A 802 11.81 -3.70 -15.24
N VAL A 803 10.74 -2.94 -15.00
CA VAL A 803 9.37 -3.45 -15.03
C VAL A 803 8.99 -3.82 -16.47
N LYS A 804 8.67 -5.09 -16.68
CA LYS A 804 8.28 -5.65 -17.98
C LYS A 804 6.78 -5.84 -18.13
N GLN A 805 6.09 -6.28 -17.07
CA GLN A 805 4.62 -6.37 -16.98
C GLN A 805 4.13 -5.60 -15.75
N LYS A 806 3.05 -4.82 -15.88
CA LYS A 806 2.34 -4.21 -14.76
C LYS A 806 0.85 -4.17 -15.08
N SER A 807 0.03 -4.89 -14.32
CA SER A 807 -1.41 -5.04 -14.55
C SER A 807 -2.14 -5.39 -13.25
N ASN A 808 -3.37 -5.86 -13.34
CA ASN A 808 -4.21 -6.24 -12.21
C ASN A 808 -5.16 -7.38 -12.61
N THR A 809 -5.45 -8.32 -11.69
CA THR A 809 -6.30 -9.50 -11.95
C THR A 809 -7.76 -9.18 -12.30
N SER A 810 -8.19 -7.93 -12.15
CA SER A 810 -9.47 -7.43 -12.70
C SER A 810 -9.56 -7.59 -14.22
N GLN A 811 -8.43 -7.52 -14.93
CA GLN A 811 -8.33 -7.76 -16.37
C GLN A 811 -8.54 -9.24 -16.76
N MET A 812 -8.60 -10.17 -15.81
CA MET A 812 -8.83 -11.59 -16.08
C MET A 812 -10.21 -11.80 -16.71
N ILE A 813 -10.27 -12.34 -17.93
CA ILE A 813 -11.49 -12.50 -18.75
C ILE A 813 -12.39 -13.59 -18.14
N HIS A 814 -11.85 -14.81 -17.99
CA HIS A 814 -12.54 -15.93 -17.35
C HIS A 814 -12.04 -16.07 -15.91
N LYS A 815 -12.85 -15.62 -14.95
CA LYS A 815 -12.52 -15.67 -13.52
C LYS A 815 -12.36 -17.10 -12.99
N ILE A 816 -11.57 -17.24 -11.92
CA ILE A 816 -11.23 -18.51 -11.26
C ILE A 816 -12.45 -19.46 -11.05
N PRO A 817 -13.62 -18.99 -10.57
CA PRO A 817 -14.82 -19.82 -10.45
C PRO A 817 -15.27 -20.48 -11.76
N ALA A 818 -15.25 -19.72 -12.88
CA ALA A 818 -15.64 -20.23 -14.19
C ALA A 818 -14.59 -21.19 -14.78
N LEU A 819 -13.30 -20.96 -14.50
CA LEU A 819 -12.24 -21.90 -14.86
C LEU A 819 -12.42 -23.25 -14.16
N ILE A 820 -12.69 -23.24 -12.86
CA ILE A 820 -12.92 -24.47 -12.07
C ILE A 820 -14.19 -25.19 -12.53
N GLU A 821 -15.30 -24.50 -12.79
CA GLU A 821 -16.49 -25.14 -13.37
C GLU A 821 -16.19 -25.77 -14.74
N ARG A 822 -15.50 -25.03 -15.61
CA ARG A 822 -15.20 -25.50 -16.97
C ARG A 822 -14.28 -26.72 -16.99
N ILE A 823 -13.21 -26.72 -16.18
CA ILE A 823 -12.29 -27.85 -16.07
C ILE A 823 -13.00 -29.03 -15.40
N SER A 824 -13.62 -28.82 -14.23
CA SER A 824 -14.20 -29.92 -13.43
C SER A 824 -15.36 -30.63 -14.13
N THR A 825 -16.07 -29.97 -15.04
CA THR A 825 -17.09 -30.56 -15.91
C THR A 825 -16.51 -31.57 -16.92
N VAL A 826 -15.24 -31.40 -17.32
CA VAL A 826 -14.57 -32.23 -18.34
C VAL A 826 -13.62 -33.27 -17.72
N MET A 827 -12.92 -32.92 -16.64
CA MET A 827 -11.99 -33.80 -15.93
C MET A 827 -12.00 -33.53 -14.42
N THR A 828 -11.82 -34.55 -13.61
CA THR A 828 -11.70 -34.38 -12.15
C THR A 828 -10.40 -33.65 -11.79
N LEU A 829 -10.53 -32.58 -11.02
CA LEU A 829 -9.44 -31.94 -10.28
C LEU A 829 -9.28 -32.64 -8.92
N TYR A 830 -8.04 -32.80 -8.49
CA TYR A 830 -7.61 -33.50 -7.28
C TYR A 830 -6.83 -32.55 -6.36
N PRO A 831 -6.77 -32.83 -5.05
CA PRO A 831 -5.94 -32.07 -4.12
C PRO A 831 -4.48 -32.01 -4.59
N GLY A 832 -3.96 -30.79 -4.68
CA GLY A 832 -2.63 -30.45 -5.18
C GLY A 832 -2.55 -30.09 -6.66
N ASP A 833 -3.60 -30.26 -7.46
CA ASP A 833 -3.60 -29.76 -8.85
C ASP A 833 -3.44 -28.22 -8.89
N ILE A 834 -2.75 -27.73 -9.93
CA ILE A 834 -2.46 -26.31 -10.12
C ILE A 834 -3.19 -25.79 -11.36
N ILE A 835 -3.86 -24.64 -11.23
CA ILE A 835 -4.45 -23.88 -12.34
C ILE A 835 -3.80 -22.50 -12.39
N MET A 836 -2.98 -22.27 -13.40
CA MET A 836 -2.42 -20.97 -13.76
C MET A 836 -3.49 -20.21 -14.56
N THR A 837 -3.87 -19.03 -14.09
CA THR A 837 -5.03 -18.26 -14.58
C THR A 837 -4.75 -17.44 -15.83
N GLY A 838 -3.50 -17.36 -16.27
CA GLY A 838 -3.06 -16.58 -17.43
C GLY A 838 -2.19 -15.39 -17.01
N THR A 839 -1.57 -14.75 -18.01
CA THR A 839 -0.64 -13.65 -17.81
C THR A 839 -1.14 -12.37 -18.49
N PRO A 840 -0.94 -11.18 -17.86
CA PRO A 840 -1.29 -9.91 -18.47
C PRO A 840 -0.35 -9.51 -19.62
N GLY A 841 -0.63 -8.37 -20.25
CA GLY A 841 0.25 -7.74 -21.24
C GLY A 841 1.66 -7.42 -20.72
N GLY A 842 2.57 -7.05 -21.64
CA GLY A 842 3.99 -6.80 -21.38
C GLY A 842 4.87 -8.03 -21.56
N ILE A 843 4.41 -9.02 -22.32
CA ILE A 843 5.16 -10.27 -22.57
C ILE A 843 6.27 -10.02 -23.60
N GLY A 844 7.49 -10.54 -23.33
CA GLY A 844 8.68 -10.20 -24.13
C GLY A 844 8.56 -10.42 -25.65
N GLY A 845 7.82 -11.45 -26.07
CA GLY A 845 7.58 -11.74 -27.49
C GLY A 845 6.59 -10.82 -28.22
N ALA A 846 5.88 -9.94 -27.51
CA ALA A 846 4.97 -8.93 -28.08
C ALA A 846 5.56 -7.51 -28.08
N ARG A 847 6.75 -7.31 -27.48
CA ARG A 847 7.47 -6.04 -27.51
C ARG A 847 7.98 -5.72 -28.92
N ASP A 848 8.17 -4.43 -29.19
CA ASP A 848 8.85 -3.93 -30.38
C ASP A 848 10.13 -3.14 -30.00
N PRO A 849 11.34 -3.65 -30.27
CA PRO A 849 11.62 -5.00 -30.79
C PRO A 849 11.33 -6.10 -29.74
N PRO A 850 11.11 -7.36 -30.16
CA PRO A 850 10.90 -8.47 -29.23
C PRO A 850 12.09 -8.69 -28.31
N GLU A 851 11.80 -9.02 -27.05
CA GLU A 851 12.79 -9.14 -25.98
C GLU A 851 12.68 -10.51 -25.30
N TYR A 852 13.82 -11.17 -25.09
CA TYR A 852 13.89 -12.53 -24.57
C TYR A 852 14.98 -12.68 -23.49
N LEU A 853 14.73 -13.61 -22.58
CA LEU A 853 15.58 -13.92 -21.43
C LEU A 853 16.92 -14.51 -21.85
N LYS A 854 17.98 -14.14 -21.15
CA LYS A 854 19.36 -14.56 -21.37
C LYS A 854 19.99 -15.11 -20.10
N PRO A 855 20.95 -16.06 -20.18
CA PRO A 855 21.74 -16.48 -19.04
C PRO A 855 22.38 -15.29 -18.33
N GLY A 856 22.09 -15.15 -17.03
CA GLY A 856 22.48 -14.01 -16.21
C GLY A 856 21.28 -13.20 -15.69
N ASP A 857 20.18 -13.15 -16.43
CA ASP A 857 19.01 -12.35 -16.09
C ASP A 857 18.37 -12.75 -14.76
N VAL A 858 17.76 -11.78 -14.07
CA VAL A 858 16.99 -12.00 -12.84
C VAL A 858 15.55 -11.58 -13.05
N ILE A 859 14.62 -12.52 -12.89
CA ILE A 859 13.18 -12.28 -13.01
C ILE A 859 12.62 -12.14 -11.60
N ARG A 860 12.12 -10.95 -11.25
CA ARG A 860 11.38 -10.70 -10.00
C ARG A 860 9.93 -10.41 -10.34
N SER A 861 9.05 -11.28 -9.88
CA SER A 861 7.61 -11.19 -10.04
C SER A 861 6.93 -11.00 -8.69
N GLU A 862 5.86 -10.24 -8.66
CA GLU A 862 5.11 -9.89 -7.47
C GLU A 862 3.62 -9.83 -7.78
N ILE A 863 2.81 -10.43 -6.91
CA ILE A 863 1.36 -10.26 -6.91
C ILE A 863 0.96 -9.82 -5.50
N GLU A 864 0.19 -8.74 -5.43
CA GLU A 864 -0.34 -8.13 -4.21
C GLU A 864 -1.00 -9.19 -3.31
N ASN A 865 -0.72 -9.16 -2.01
CA ASN A 865 -1.13 -10.13 -0.98
C ASN A 865 -0.63 -11.59 -1.17
N ILE A 866 -0.32 -12.03 -2.39
CA ILE A 866 0.21 -13.38 -2.67
C ILE A 866 1.70 -13.48 -2.36
N GLY A 867 2.53 -12.54 -2.82
CA GLY A 867 3.95 -12.46 -2.50
C GLY A 867 4.89 -12.26 -3.70
N ILE A 868 6.19 -12.37 -3.42
CA ILE A 868 7.29 -12.06 -4.36
C ILE A 868 8.07 -13.34 -4.68
N LEU A 869 8.24 -13.63 -5.97
CA LEU A 869 9.07 -14.72 -6.47
C LEU A 869 10.23 -14.16 -7.30
N THR A 870 11.46 -14.49 -6.89
CA THR A 870 12.67 -14.15 -7.64
C THR A 870 13.34 -15.42 -8.15
N THR A 871 13.72 -15.41 -9.42
CA THR A 871 14.50 -16.47 -10.07
C THR A 871 15.65 -15.89 -10.88
N LYS A 872 16.68 -16.71 -11.08
CA LYS A 872 17.81 -16.37 -11.95
C LYS A 872 17.79 -17.26 -13.18
N VAL A 873 17.99 -16.66 -14.34
CA VAL A 873 18.18 -17.35 -15.61
C VAL A 873 19.63 -17.79 -15.71
N VAL A 874 19.85 -19.07 -16.05
CA VAL A 874 21.18 -19.64 -16.30
C VAL A 874 21.14 -20.48 -17.57
N GLN A 875 22.31 -20.74 -18.15
CA GLN A 875 22.44 -21.75 -19.20
C GLN A 875 22.28 -23.14 -18.59
N PHE A 876 21.63 -24.06 -19.32
CA PHE A 876 21.32 -25.41 -18.86
C PHE A 876 22.55 -26.21 -18.41
#